data_AF-A0A924DGU0-F1
#
_entry.id   AF-A0A924DGU0-F1
#
_cell.length_a   1.000
_cell.length_b   1.000
_cell.length_c   1.000
_cell.angle_alpha   90.00
_cell.angle_beta   90.00
_cell.angle_gamma   90.00
#
_symmetry.space_group_name_H-M   'P 1'
#
loop_
_entity.id
_entity.type
_entity.pdbx_description
1 polymer ?
#
loop_
_entity_poly.entity_id
_entity_poly.type
_entity_poly.pdbx_seq_one_letter_code
_entity_poly.pdbx_strand_id
1 'polypeptide(L)'
;MSTITLNDESFSSEIKKERKGIFASLSQLLLPLTIVGMMLSSGYLFIANRASGPPRVELSAFSYEGLLLAHLLLGLLAFLFTLQRTRAFITALKERRGATAFWGGLFGISLAICLLTGVLFLGIGFGWLSLNVRPALRLVHDISTAGLLVTGLPYLWLKAKHAKSREAVERKQLRSVTRMGLAFALPFVAMLAYTIYAPSTDRKIRNPLLPPMIPVDEGGGVNGKFFPASVQTEGDRFMPSEYYTDSKSCGVAGCHPDVTAQWDSSAHHRSSFNNQWYRKSIEYGQEVVGTKPTKWCGGCHDMAVLQTEDPKNPGKSRFDRPMKTQDFPAEENPNAHAGIGCAACHSIVHVKSTMGNSDFTADYPPMHKYLLSDNPAAKSVHNFLTRLAPEPHKKTFLRGFHKDETAKFCASCHKVHLDKPVNDYRWVRGQNEYDTWQGSGVSGQGAASFYYPMDEKTGQPAFKKCADCHMPKVASNDAANKDGFVKSHRFPGGNTAIASVYHDKAQLEATQKFLTDGAMSIDIFGIRRPKAGAKKPPAVKAIRPALNADAPVALNTNGNSSGAVVAQNSPFVEDTLTAPLNRGGIGAVLKRGENPLIDVVIRTKKLGHSFPGGTIDALDIWVELTAEDETGRVFYHSGNLQWKDGPTDEGAEKYRSVLVDAHGKRIDKRNVWAIRGVAYAKVIPPGAADVVHYRLKIPKDIGKRVTLTARLNYRKFDWFNNFFMYAGRTAAEPKPELASAIYKAGKSGNPYGSDAEVPLGIGKGKTEGLVGHGFDDREIFFDANLDTVSGLVKDVPILPITVLCEDKITLPVVGEKESLSSPVTPGDEKKDRIRWNDYGIGLLLQGDLRSATNAFTVATQLSPKWPEAYVNIGRVKQAERDTQAAQTALLKAFSLYDAKPTPMTKYQKARAQNFYAQSQFDSGELDAALTTLAQVREVFPDDRNIRNLTGIILFRLGKYEEACEHFKHSLEIEPEDISAHYNLMRCFRAKGDLKTAAVHEQLYKRFKADETSTRLSGMYRAAHPIDNKLAQPIHEIGDGVPRAKPQWLLEFEKRRAEKRLQSGIARNVAGKPERANVALEVRR
;
A
#
# COMPACT_ATOMS: atom_id res chain seq x y z
N MET A 1 -52.33 47.81 81.62
CA MET A 1 -51.94 47.02 82.82
C MET A 1 -51.29 45.73 82.36
N SER A 2 -50.12 45.42 82.94
CA SER A 2 -49.41 44.13 83.01
C SER A 2 -49.02 43.37 81.72
N THR A 3 -47.73 43.53 81.39
CA THR A 3 -46.73 42.53 80.98
C THR A 3 -47.11 41.04 81.06
N ILE A 4 -46.94 40.32 79.94
CA ILE A 4 -46.25 39.01 79.88
C ILE A 4 -45.37 39.00 78.61
N THR A 5 -44.07 39.11 78.80
CA THR A 5 -43.02 38.79 77.83
C THR A 5 -42.69 37.31 77.91
N LEU A 6 -42.84 36.57 76.81
CA LEU A 6 -42.15 35.30 76.60
C LEU A 6 -41.32 35.41 75.32
N ASN A 7 -40.05 35.77 75.54
CA ASN A 7 -38.96 35.48 74.60
C ASN A 7 -38.82 33.95 74.55
N ASP A 8 -39.11 33.36 73.40
CA ASP A 8 -38.67 31.99 73.12
C ASP A 8 -37.65 31.99 71.96
N GLU A 9 -36.46 32.51 72.26
CA GLU A 9 -35.26 32.32 71.43
C GLU A 9 -34.78 30.86 71.45
N SER A 10 -35.33 29.99 72.31
CA SER A 10 -34.87 28.61 72.45
C SER A 10 -35.28 27.74 71.26
N PHE A 11 -36.52 27.87 70.77
CA PHE A 11 -37.07 27.02 69.69
C PHE A 11 -36.44 27.28 68.31
N SER A 12 -36.08 28.53 67.99
CA SER A 12 -35.37 28.91 66.75
C SER A 12 -33.89 28.50 66.79
N SER A 13 -33.27 28.54 67.97
CA SER A 13 -31.89 28.11 68.16
C SER A 13 -31.75 26.58 68.02
N GLU A 14 -32.77 25.83 68.48
CA GLU A 14 -32.77 24.36 68.49
C GLU A 14 -33.03 23.79 67.10
N ILE A 15 -33.96 24.36 66.32
CA ILE A 15 -34.14 23.98 64.90
C ILE A 15 -32.96 24.42 64.03
N LYS A 16 -32.29 25.56 64.32
CA LYS A 16 -31.04 25.94 63.64
C LYS A 16 -29.85 25.07 64.08
N LYS A 17 -29.80 24.59 65.34
CA LYS A 17 -28.81 23.62 65.84
C LYS A 17 -29.03 22.24 65.25
N GLU A 18 -30.28 21.79 65.15
CA GLU A 18 -30.66 20.51 64.52
C GLU A 18 -30.46 20.56 63.02
N ARG A 19 -30.87 21.63 62.31
CA ARG A 19 -30.51 21.78 60.88
C ARG A 19 -29.00 21.87 60.68
N LYS A 20 -28.25 22.62 61.50
CA LYS A 20 -26.78 22.62 61.44
C LYS A 20 -26.18 21.26 61.80
N GLY A 21 -26.79 20.52 62.73
CA GLY A 21 -26.35 19.20 63.17
C GLY A 21 -26.63 18.10 62.16
N ILE A 22 -27.79 18.13 61.50
CA ILE A 22 -28.20 17.25 60.41
C ILE A 22 -27.38 17.57 59.16
N PHE A 23 -27.20 18.85 58.79
CA PHE A 23 -26.29 19.21 57.69
C PHE A 23 -24.83 18.89 58.01
N ALA A 24 -24.39 19.04 59.27
CA ALA A 24 -23.05 18.63 59.68
C ALA A 24 -22.87 17.10 59.63
N SER A 25 -23.86 16.30 60.06
CA SER A 25 -23.80 14.84 60.03
C SER A 25 -23.93 14.28 58.61
N LEU A 26 -24.82 14.84 57.77
CA LEU A 26 -24.90 14.51 56.34
C LEU A 26 -23.58 14.86 55.64
N SER A 27 -22.99 16.02 55.93
CA SER A 27 -21.71 16.44 55.36
C SER A 27 -20.52 15.58 55.80
N GLN A 28 -20.59 14.95 56.99
CA GLN A 28 -19.57 14.03 57.48
C GLN A 28 -19.63 12.66 56.78
N LEU A 29 -20.79 12.29 56.24
CA LEU A 29 -21.02 11.05 55.47
C LEU A 29 -20.82 11.23 53.97
N LEU A 30 -21.23 12.37 53.41
CA LEU A 30 -21.17 12.65 51.98
C LEU A 30 -19.73 12.70 51.45
N LEU A 31 -18.80 13.39 52.13
CA LEU A 31 -17.42 13.50 51.64
C LEU A 31 -16.71 12.12 51.54
N PRO A 32 -16.74 11.25 52.57
CA PRO A 32 -16.22 9.88 52.46
C PRO A 32 -16.89 9.07 51.34
N LEU A 33 -18.20 9.21 51.15
CA LEU A 33 -18.93 8.53 50.08
C LEU A 33 -18.54 9.05 48.69
N THR A 34 -18.35 10.36 48.52
CA THR A 34 -17.87 10.97 47.26
C THR A 34 -16.45 10.51 46.96
N ILE A 35 -15.57 10.47 47.96
CA ILE A 35 -14.18 9.99 47.82
C ILE A 35 -14.17 8.50 47.45
N VAL A 36 -14.95 7.65 48.14
CA VAL A 36 -15.09 6.23 47.79
C VAL A 36 -15.67 6.05 46.38
N GLY A 37 -16.68 6.82 46.00
CA GLY A 37 -17.26 6.83 44.66
C GLY A 37 -16.26 7.26 43.58
N MET A 38 -15.42 8.26 43.86
CA MET A 38 -14.31 8.67 42.99
C MET A 38 -13.28 7.55 42.85
N MET A 39 -12.92 6.87 43.94
CA MET A 39 -11.94 5.78 43.90
C MET A 39 -12.45 4.57 43.10
N LEU A 40 -13.73 4.21 43.27
CA LEU A 40 -14.38 3.15 42.51
C LEU A 40 -14.45 3.47 41.01
N SER A 41 -14.83 4.71 40.68
CA SER A 41 -14.90 5.16 39.29
C SER A 41 -13.51 5.31 38.65
N SER A 42 -12.51 5.84 39.36
CA SER A 42 -11.11 5.87 38.91
C SER A 42 -10.55 4.47 38.67
N GLY A 43 -10.82 3.53 39.57
CA GLY A 43 -10.41 2.13 39.43
C GLY A 43 -11.00 1.47 38.19
N TYR A 44 -12.29 1.65 37.93
CA TYR A 44 -12.93 1.16 36.71
C TYR A 44 -12.35 1.84 35.46
N LEU A 45 -12.19 3.16 35.45
CA LEU A 45 -11.65 3.89 34.30
C LEU A 45 -10.19 3.51 33.99
N PHE A 46 -9.39 3.25 35.02
CA PHE A 46 -8.03 2.71 34.89
C PHE A 46 -8.04 1.34 34.21
N ILE A 47 -8.95 0.46 34.64
CA ILE A 47 -9.10 -0.89 34.10
C ILE A 47 -9.65 -0.87 32.67
N ALA A 48 -10.73 -0.14 32.40
CA ALA A 48 -11.33 -0.05 31.07
C ALA A 48 -10.38 0.60 30.04
N ASN A 49 -9.48 1.49 30.48
CA ASN A 49 -8.41 2.00 29.62
C ASN A 49 -7.36 0.93 29.27
N ARG A 50 -7.04 0.01 30.19
CA ARG A 50 -6.03 -1.05 30.00
C ARG A 50 -6.57 -2.35 29.42
N ALA A 51 -7.86 -2.66 29.61
CA ALA A 51 -8.50 -3.85 29.07
C ALA A 51 -8.35 -3.85 27.53
N SER A 52 -7.73 -4.91 27.02
CA SER A 52 -7.23 -5.05 25.64
C SER A 52 -8.19 -5.85 24.73
N GLY A 53 -9.45 -6.02 25.13
CA GLY A 53 -10.47 -6.67 24.31
C GLY A 53 -11.75 -5.81 24.22
N PRO A 54 -12.53 -5.91 23.12
CA PRO A 54 -13.90 -5.44 23.14
C PRO A 54 -14.66 -6.32 24.14
N PRO A 55 -15.30 -5.77 25.18
CA PRO A 55 -16.33 -6.53 25.86
C PRO A 55 -17.37 -6.86 24.78
N ARG A 56 -17.66 -8.15 24.55
CA ARG A 56 -18.81 -8.60 23.72
C ARG A 56 -20.16 -8.22 24.34
N VAL A 57 -20.17 -7.25 25.25
CA VAL A 57 -21.35 -6.70 25.88
C VAL A 57 -21.50 -5.31 25.27
N GLU A 58 -22.54 -5.12 24.45
CA GLU A 58 -22.90 -3.84 23.83
C GLU A 58 -23.04 -2.68 24.84
N LEU A 59 -22.97 -2.95 26.16
CA LEU A 59 -22.94 -1.96 27.23
C LEU A 59 -21.61 -1.18 27.41
N SER A 60 -20.49 -1.51 26.77
CA SER A 60 -19.18 -1.05 27.26
C SER A 60 -18.75 0.39 26.97
N ALA A 61 -19.22 1.03 25.89
CA ALA A 61 -18.89 2.44 25.62
C ALA A 61 -19.80 3.38 26.44
N PHE A 62 -21.09 3.04 26.53
CA PHE A 62 -22.08 3.80 27.28
C PHE A 62 -21.81 3.75 28.79
N SER A 63 -21.43 2.58 29.33
CA SER A 63 -21.02 2.46 30.73
C SER A 63 -19.71 3.21 31.00
N TYR A 64 -18.78 3.23 30.04
CA TYR A 64 -17.49 3.93 30.20
C TYR A 64 -17.63 5.45 30.18
N GLU A 65 -18.29 5.99 29.16
CA GLU A 65 -18.52 7.44 29.03
C GLU A 65 -19.43 7.97 30.15
N GLY A 66 -20.50 7.24 30.48
CA GLY A 66 -21.37 7.56 31.61
C GLY A 66 -20.63 7.55 32.95
N LEU A 67 -19.75 6.57 33.17
CA LEU A 67 -18.94 6.53 34.39
C LEU A 67 -17.84 7.61 34.40
N LEU A 68 -17.27 7.96 33.25
CA LEU A 68 -16.34 9.07 33.12
C LEU A 68 -17.00 10.39 33.48
N LEU A 69 -18.22 10.63 32.98
CA LEU A 69 -19.03 11.80 33.35
C LEU A 69 -19.36 11.79 34.85
N ALA A 70 -19.79 10.66 35.40
CA ALA A 70 -20.05 10.53 36.83
C ALA A 70 -18.79 10.81 37.68
N HIS A 71 -17.62 10.33 37.25
CA HIS A 71 -16.34 10.58 37.90
C HIS A 71 -16.00 12.08 37.94
N LEU A 72 -16.18 12.77 36.82
CA LEU A 72 -15.96 14.22 36.74
C LEU A 72 -16.91 15.01 37.63
N LEU A 73 -18.19 14.63 37.66
CA LEU A 73 -19.19 15.27 38.53
C LEU A 73 -18.87 15.06 40.00
N LEU A 74 -18.53 13.83 40.40
CA LEU A 74 -18.11 13.51 41.77
C LEU A 74 -16.83 14.27 42.14
N GLY A 75 -15.87 14.38 41.22
CA GLY A 75 -14.65 15.15 41.39
C GLY A 75 -14.88 16.64 41.57
N LEU A 76 -15.79 17.23 40.78
CA LEU A 76 -16.18 18.63 40.90
C LEU A 76 -16.89 18.90 42.24
N LEU A 77 -17.79 18.01 42.66
CA LEU A 77 -18.46 18.09 43.95
C LEU A 77 -17.44 17.98 45.11
N ALA A 78 -16.49 17.05 45.02
CA ALA A 78 -15.41 16.92 45.99
C ALA A 78 -14.50 18.16 46.01
N PHE A 79 -14.20 18.75 44.85
CA PHE A 79 -13.42 19.99 44.73
C PHE A 79 -14.11 21.15 45.45
N LEU A 80 -15.39 21.41 45.12
CA LEU A 80 -16.19 22.48 45.72
C LEU A 80 -16.34 22.30 47.24
N PHE A 81 -16.56 21.06 47.68
CA PHE A 81 -16.65 20.74 49.11
C PHE A 81 -15.32 20.96 49.83
N THR A 82 -14.20 20.55 49.22
CA THR A 82 -12.86 20.74 49.79
C THR A 82 -12.53 22.22 49.88
N LEU A 83 -12.86 23.02 48.86
CA LEU A 83 -12.65 24.47 48.84
C LEU A 83 -13.35 25.15 50.04
N GLN A 84 -14.59 24.77 50.32
CA GLN A 84 -15.36 25.30 51.46
C GLN A 84 -14.77 24.92 52.83
N ARG A 85 -14.11 23.75 52.93
CA ARG A 85 -13.60 23.19 54.20
C ARG A 85 -12.08 23.34 54.38
N THR A 86 -11.38 23.89 53.40
CA THR A 86 -9.91 24.00 53.38
C THR A 86 -9.38 24.76 54.60
N ARG A 87 -9.99 25.89 54.96
CA ARG A 87 -9.61 26.66 56.15
C ARG A 87 -9.73 25.84 57.43
N ALA A 88 -10.87 25.16 57.62
CA ALA A 88 -11.11 24.32 58.79
C ALA A 88 -10.15 23.12 58.86
N PHE A 89 -9.82 22.51 57.71
CA PHE A 89 -8.87 21.40 57.62
C PHE A 89 -7.44 21.82 57.98
N ILE A 90 -6.98 22.96 57.46
CA ILE A 90 -5.65 23.52 57.77
C ILE A 90 -5.55 23.90 59.25
N THR A 91 -6.58 24.53 59.82
CA THR A 91 -6.63 24.88 61.25
C THR A 91 -6.57 23.61 62.12
N ALA A 92 -7.37 22.60 61.80
CA ALA A 92 -7.38 21.32 62.53
C ALA A 92 -6.06 20.52 62.41
N LEU A 93 -5.28 20.73 61.33
CA LEU A 93 -3.95 20.15 61.17
C LEU A 93 -2.89 20.87 62.04
N LYS A 94 -2.97 22.20 62.14
CA LYS A 94 -2.08 23.01 63.00
C LYS A 94 -2.23 22.69 64.49
N GLU A 95 -3.43 22.30 64.92
CA GLU A 95 -3.73 21.95 66.32
C GLU A 95 -3.31 20.52 66.71
N ARG A 96 -2.92 19.67 65.76
CA ARG A 96 -2.57 18.26 66.00
C ARG A 96 -1.05 18.05 65.93
N ARG A 97 -0.52 17.12 66.73
CA ARG A 97 0.91 16.74 66.74
C ARG A 97 1.11 15.25 66.48
N GLY A 98 2.30 14.86 66.02
CA GLY A 98 2.69 13.46 65.79
C GLY A 98 2.11 12.84 64.51
N ALA A 99 1.96 11.51 64.49
CA ALA A 99 1.61 10.73 63.29
C ALA A 99 0.31 11.19 62.61
N THR A 100 -0.69 11.66 63.36
CA THR A 100 -1.97 12.14 62.82
C THR A 100 -1.82 13.40 61.96
N ALA A 101 -0.92 14.32 62.35
CA ALA A 101 -0.62 15.52 61.57
C ALA A 101 0.21 15.19 60.33
N PHE A 102 1.17 14.27 60.45
CA PHE A 102 1.97 13.79 59.32
C PHE A 102 1.11 13.14 58.22
N TRP A 103 0.30 12.15 58.56
CA TRP A 103 -0.58 11.47 57.60
C TRP A 103 -1.68 12.39 57.05
N GLY A 104 -2.20 13.31 57.88
CA GLY A 104 -3.17 14.31 57.42
C GLY A 104 -2.59 15.35 56.46
N GLY A 105 -1.33 15.76 56.68
CA GLY A 105 -0.61 16.65 55.76
C GLY A 105 -0.36 15.99 54.40
N LEU A 106 0.12 14.74 54.40
CA LEU A 106 0.29 13.96 53.17
C LEU A 106 -1.03 13.75 52.42
N PHE A 107 -2.11 13.45 53.13
CA PHE A 107 -3.46 13.33 52.55
C PHE A 107 -3.92 14.64 51.92
N GLY A 108 -3.69 15.78 52.58
CA GLY A 108 -4.01 17.11 52.04
C GLY A 108 -3.22 17.43 50.76
N ILE A 109 -1.93 17.10 50.70
CA ILE A 109 -1.08 17.28 49.51
C ILE A 109 -1.57 16.39 48.37
N SER A 110 -1.80 15.10 48.62
CA SER A 110 -2.33 14.17 47.61
C SER A 110 -3.68 14.65 47.06
N LEU A 111 -4.57 15.16 47.92
CA LEU A 111 -5.86 15.71 47.53
C LEU A 111 -5.71 16.97 46.67
N ALA A 112 -4.86 17.92 47.07
CA ALA A 112 -4.61 19.13 46.30
C ALA A 112 -4.06 18.83 44.89
N ILE A 113 -3.08 17.91 44.80
CA ILE A 113 -2.52 17.47 43.52
C ILE A 113 -3.59 16.77 42.66
N CYS A 114 -4.37 15.85 43.25
CA CYS A 114 -5.44 15.15 42.56
C CYS A 114 -6.50 16.11 41.98
N LEU A 115 -6.89 17.11 42.76
CA LEU A 115 -7.86 18.13 42.36
C LEU A 115 -7.30 19.07 41.28
N LEU A 116 -6.06 19.56 41.45
CA LEU A 116 -5.39 20.40 40.46
C LEU A 116 -5.22 19.67 39.13
N THR A 117 -4.76 18.42 39.16
CA THR A 117 -4.63 17.59 37.96
C THR A 117 -5.99 17.28 37.33
N GLY A 118 -7.06 17.12 38.12
CA GLY A 118 -8.44 17.01 37.63
C GLY A 118 -8.92 18.26 36.87
N VAL A 119 -8.62 19.46 37.36
CA VAL A 119 -8.94 20.73 36.66
C VAL A 119 -8.15 20.84 35.35
N LEU A 120 -6.87 20.46 35.35
CA LEU A 120 -6.07 20.41 34.12
C LEU A 120 -6.64 19.42 33.10
N PHE A 121 -7.19 18.28 33.55
CA PHE A 121 -7.92 17.34 32.68
C PHE A 121 -9.20 17.93 32.08
N LEU A 122 -9.95 18.73 32.83
CA LEU A 122 -11.09 19.49 32.27
C LEU A 122 -10.62 20.43 31.17
N GLY A 123 -9.49 21.13 31.38
CA GLY A 123 -8.88 21.97 30.35
C GLY A 123 -8.49 21.21 29.08
N ILE A 124 -8.02 19.96 29.19
CA ILE A 124 -7.79 19.08 28.03
C ILE A 124 -9.10 18.71 27.33
N GLY A 125 -10.14 18.34 28.10
CA GLY A 125 -11.46 18.00 27.54
C GLY A 125 -12.07 19.17 26.74
N PHE A 126 -12.03 20.38 27.28
CA PHE A 126 -12.49 21.59 26.59
C PHE A 126 -11.58 22.04 25.44
N GLY A 127 -10.36 21.49 25.34
CA GLY A 127 -9.38 21.85 24.30
C GLY A 127 -8.56 23.10 24.62
N TRP A 128 -8.53 23.56 25.87
CA TRP A 128 -7.69 24.67 26.34
C TRP A 128 -6.23 24.27 26.55
N LEU A 129 -5.98 22.98 26.80
CA LEU A 129 -4.66 22.41 27.05
C LEU A 129 -4.33 21.31 26.03
N SER A 130 -3.05 21.20 25.68
CA SER A 130 -2.57 20.23 24.69
C SER A 130 -2.71 18.78 25.19
N LEU A 131 -3.01 17.86 24.27
CA LEU A 131 -3.01 16.42 24.54
C LEU A 131 -1.60 15.87 24.80
N ASN A 132 -0.53 16.59 24.47
CA ASN A 132 0.85 16.13 24.65
C ASN A 132 1.27 16.06 26.13
N VAL A 133 0.71 16.91 27.00
CA VAL A 133 0.99 16.86 28.45
C VAL A 133 0.21 15.76 29.18
N ARG A 134 -0.76 15.15 28.49
CA ARG A 134 -1.69 14.16 29.04
C ARG A 134 -1.00 12.95 29.68
N PRO A 135 0.03 12.30 29.10
CA PRO A 135 0.61 11.11 29.72
C PRO A 135 1.26 11.40 31.08
N ALA A 136 2.01 12.50 31.16
CA ALA A 136 2.62 12.96 32.40
C ALA A 136 1.55 13.40 33.42
N LEU A 137 0.57 14.19 32.98
CA LEU A 137 -0.53 14.62 33.84
C LEU A 137 -1.34 13.42 34.39
N ARG A 138 -1.57 12.41 33.55
CA ARG A 138 -2.25 11.17 33.93
C ARG A 138 -1.47 10.39 34.97
N LEU A 139 -0.17 10.24 34.79
CA LEU A 139 0.68 9.58 35.77
C LEU A 139 0.61 10.29 37.13
N VAL A 140 0.70 11.62 37.16
CA VAL A 140 0.59 12.41 38.40
C VAL A 140 -0.80 12.27 39.02
N HIS A 141 -1.86 12.29 38.22
CA HIS A 141 -3.23 12.10 38.70
C HIS A 141 -3.47 10.70 39.27
N ASP A 142 -3.00 9.64 38.59
CA ASP A 142 -3.10 8.26 39.03
C ASP A 142 -2.31 8.05 40.34
N ILE A 143 -1.09 8.59 40.43
CA ILE A 143 -0.24 8.54 41.64
C ILE A 143 -0.91 9.30 42.80
N SER A 144 -1.42 10.51 42.56
CA SER A 144 -2.08 11.29 43.63
C SER A 144 -3.39 10.64 44.09
N THR A 145 -4.13 10.00 43.19
CA THR A 145 -5.32 9.19 43.51
C THR A 145 -4.96 7.98 44.37
N ALA A 146 -3.89 7.24 44.02
CA ALA A 146 -3.37 6.16 44.88
C ALA A 146 -2.83 6.69 46.21
N GLY A 147 -2.24 7.89 46.20
CA GLY A 147 -1.79 8.60 47.40
C GLY A 147 -2.94 8.87 48.38
N LEU A 148 -4.14 9.21 47.89
CA LEU A 148 -5.33 9.39 48.74
C LEU A 148 -5.69 8.13 49.54
N LEU A 149 -5.52 6.94 48.95
CA LEU A 149 -5.72 5.66 49.62
C LEU A 149 -4.68 5.42 50.71
N VAL A 150 -3.40 5.53 50.33
CA VAL A 150 -2.26 5.20 51.19
C VAL A 150 -2.12 6.17 52.36
N THR A 151 -2.47 7.45 52.16
CA THR A 151 -2.36 8.49 53.18
C THR A 151 -3.67 8.70 53.96
N GLY A 152 -4.81 8.52 53.30
CA GLY A 152 -6.14 8.72 53.87
C GLY A 152 -6.54 7.62 54.85
N LEU A 153 -6.24 6.34 54.57
CA LEU A 153 -6.60 5.24 55.46
C LEU A 153 -5.89 5.33 56.83
N PRO A 154 -4.55 5.54 56.91
CA PRO A 154 -3.87 5.78 58.18
C PRO A 154 -4.35 7.05 58.89
N TYR A 155 -4.59 8.14 58.15
CA TYR A 155 -5.11 9.39 58.71
C TYR A 155 -6.49 9.20 59.36
N LEU A 156 -7.43 8.56 58.66
CA LEU A 156 -8.78 8.28 59.16
C LEU A 156 -8.73 7.29 60.34
N TRP A 157 -7.88 6.26 60.27
CA TRP A 157 -7.69 5.30 61.36
C TRP A 157 -7.13 5.97 62.62
N LEU A 158 -6.08 6.79 62.49
CA LEU A 158 -5.51 7.56 63.61
C LEU A 158 -6.50 8.60 64.15
N LYS A 159 -7.25 9.28 63.28
CA LYS A 159 -8.30 10.22 63.69
C LYS A 159 -9.38 9.53 64.51
N ALA A 160 -9.77 8.32 64.14
CA ALA A 160 -10.75 7.52 64.86
C ALA A 160 -10.21 6.91 66.17
N LYS A 161 -8.93 6.52 66.20
CA LYS A 161 -8.26 6.03 67.42
C LYS A 161 -8.16 7.12 68.49
N HIS A 162 -7.99 8.39 68.10
CA HIS A 162 -7.82 9.53 69.01
C HIS A 162 -9.12 10.31 69.31
N ALA A 163 -10.27 9.90 68.76
CA ALA A 163 -11.56 10.52 69.08
C ALA A 163 -12.00 10.11 70.50
N LYS A 164 -11.55 10.83 71.52
CA LYS A 164 -12.08 10.71 72.89
C LYS A 164 -13.47 11.35 72.92
N SER A 165 -14.48 10.51 73.19
CA SER A 165 -15.91 10.81 73.34
C SER A 165 -16.62 11.45 72.14
N ARG A 166 -17.16 10.61 71.23
CA ARG A 166 -18.54 10.70 70.69
C ARG A 166 -18.94 9.38 70.01
N GLU A 167 -20.24 9.22 69.81
CA GLU A 167 -21.09 8.02 69.89
C GLU A 167 -20.63 6.75 69.13
N ALA A 168 -21.09 5.59 69.63
CA ALA A 168 -20.88 4.26 69.04
C ALA A 168 -21.23 4.16 67.54
N VAL A 169 -22.03 5.10 67.03
CA VAL A 169 -22.41 5.25 65.62
C VAL A 169 -21.20 5.54 64.71
N GLU A 170 -20.28 6.44 65.09
CA GLU A 170 -19.09 6.78 64.25
C GLU A 170 -18.12 5.61 64.12
N ARG A 171 -17.92 4.81 65.18
CA ARG A 171 -17.07 3.60 65.14
C ARG A 171 -17.68 2.50 64.28
N LYS A 172 -19.02 2.36 64.29
CA LYS A 172 -19.75 1.39 63.46
C LYS A 172 -19.70 1.80 61.99
N GLN A 173 -19.91 3.09 61.69
CA GLN A 173 -19.80 3.66 60.35
C GLN A 173 -18.39 3.52 59.78
N LEU A 174 -17.34 3.85 60.56
CA LEU A 174 -15.96 3.75 60.08
C LEU A 174 -15.53 2.30 59.82
N ARG A 175 -15.90 1.35 60.69
CA ARG A 175 -15.68 -0.09 60.44
C ARG A 175 -16.45 -0.56 59.20
N SER A 176 -17.65 -0.03 58.96
CA SER A 176 -18.42 -0.28 57.73
C SER A 176 -17.68 0.25 56.50
N VAL A 177 -17.17 1.49 56.54
CA VAL A 177 -16.40 2.10 55.44
C VAL A 177 -15.10 1.35 55.16
N THR A 178 -14.37 0.89 56.19
CA THR A 178 -13.15 0.09 56.02
C THR A 178 -13.46 -1.32 55.49
N ARG A 179 -14.51 -1.98 55.98
CA ARG A 179 -14.98 -3.28 55.43
C ARG A 179 -15.44 -3.16 54.00
N MET A 180 -16.15 -2.08 53.67
CA MET A 180 -16.60 -1.76 52.32
C MET A 180 -15.40 -1.50 51.41
N GLY A 181 -14.41 -0.70 51.84
CA GLY A 181 -13.16 -0.49 51.12
C GLY A 181 -12.36 -1.78 50.86
N LEU A 182 -12.28 -2.69 51.83
CA LEU A 182 -11.64 -4.02 51.66
C LEU A 182 -12.46 -4.96 50.75
N ALA A 183 -13.78 -4.96 50.89
CA ALA A 183 -14.68 -5.76 50.05
C ALA A 183 -14.65 -5.33 48.58
N PHE A 184 -14.35 -4.05 48.30
CA PHE A 184 -14.16 -3.54 46.94
C PHE A 184 -12.71 -3.67 46.43
N ALA A 185 -11.71 -3.73 47.32
CA ALA A 185 -10.31 -3.92 46.95
C ALA A 185 -10.00 -5.33 46.39
N LEU A 186 -10.66 -6.38 46.90
CA LEU A 186 -10.44 -7.76 46.43
C LEU A 186 -10.89 -8.01 44.98
N PRO A 187 -12.13 -7.65 44.59
CA PRO A 187 -12.58 -7.71 43.19
C PRO A 187 -11.72 -6.84 42.28
N PHE A 188 -11.24 -5.69 42.77
CA PHE A 188 -10.34 -4.80 42.04
C PHE A 188 -8.98 -5.47 41.76
N VAL A 189 -8.36 -6.13 42.74
CA VAL A 189 -7.10 -6.87 42.55
C VAL A 189 -7.29 -8.08 41.63
N ALA A 190 -8.38 -8.84 41.79
CA ALA A 190 -8.71 -9.98 40.94
C ALA A 190 -8.99 -9.56 39.48
N MET A 191 -9.70 -8.46 39.28
CA MET A 191 -9.99 -7.90 37.95
C MET A 191 -8.75 -7.27 37.31
N LEU A 192 -7.88 -6.61 38.09
CA LEU A 192 -6.58 -6.10 37.64
C LEU A 192 -5.68 -7.25 37.17
N ALA A 193 -5.59 -8.34 37.95
CA ALA A 193 -4.89 -9.56 37.54
C ALA A 193 -5.48 -10.12 36.23
N TYR A 194 -6.80 -10.25 36.13
CA TYR A 194 -7.44 -10.70 34.89
C TYR A 194 -7.07 -9.83 33.67
N THR A 195 -7.04 -8.49 33.80
CA THR A 195 -6.65 -7.63 32.67
C THR A 195 -5.17 -7.65 32.30
N ILE A 196 -4.29 -7.98 33.23
CA ILE A 196 -2.85 -8.17 32.96
C ILE A 196 -2.61 -9.50 32.24
N TYR A 197 -3.41 -10.53 32.55
CA TYR A 197 -3.25 -11.89 32.01
C TYR A 197 -4.22 -12.25 30.87
N ALA A 198 -5.26 -11.46 30.61
CA ALA A 198 -6.21 -11.71 29.51
C ALA A 198 -5.54 -11.41 28.16
N PRO A 199 -5.44 -12.40 27.25
CA PRO A 199 -4.81 -12.20 25.95
C PRO A 199 -5.61 -11.19 25.12
N SER A 200 -4.92 -10.21 24.52
CA SER A 200 -5.53 -9.27 23.60
C SER A 200 -6.14 -10.02 22.40
N THR A 201 -7.42 -9.79 22.12
CA THR A 201 -8.13 -10.41 20.99
C THR A 201 -7.81 -9.75 19.64
N ASP A 202 -6.63 -9.12 19.50
CA ASP A 202 -6.26 -8.45 18.25
C ASP A 202 -6.11 -9.52 17.16
N ARG A 203 -7.05 -9.53 16.22
CA ARG A 203 -7.19 -10.57 15.20
C ARG A 203 -5.99 -10.46 14.24
N LYS A 204 -4.94 -11.26 14.49
CA LYS A 204 -3.84 -11.44 13.52
C LYS A 204 -4.42 -11.86 12.17
N ILE A 205 -3.86 -11.32 11.08
CA ILE A 205 -4.27 -11.67 9.72
C ILE A 205 -3.69 -13.06 9.41
N ARG A 206 -4.58 -14.01 9.13
CA ARG A 206 -4.24 -15.41 8.85
C ARG A 206 -4.72 -15.80 7.47
N ASN A 207 -3.79 -16.27 6.67
CA ASN A 207 -4.07 -16.78 5.34
C ASN A 207 -4.69 -18.18 5.39
N PRO A 208 -5.69 -18.48 4.53
CA PRO A 208 -6.24 -19.82 4.45
C PRO A 208 -5.26 -20.76 3.75
N LEU A 209 -5.01 -21.94 4.33
CA LEU A 209 -4.26 -23.01 3.67
C LEU A 209 -5.02 -23.62 2.48
N LEU A 210 -6.34 -23.52 2.52
CA LEU A 210 -7.26 -23.94 1.47
C LEU A 210 -8.05 -22.71 1.06
N PRO A 211 -7.53 -21.87 0.14
CA PRO A 211 -8.36 -20.85 -0.48
C PRO A 211 -9.56 -21.50 -1.18
N PRO A 212 -10.61 -20.74 -1.51
CA PRO A 212 -11.76 -21.25 -2.25
C PRO A 212 -11.31 -22.09 -3.45
N MET A 213 -11.92 -23.25 -3.68
CA MET A 213 -11.54 -24.13 -4.80
C MET A 213 -12.19 -23.72 -6.12
N ILE A 214 -13.38 -23.13 -6.03
CA ILE A 214 -14.11 -22.61 -7.17
C ILE A 214 -14.26 -21.08 -7.03
N PRO A 215 -14.27 -20.33 -8.16
CA PRO A 215 -14.29 -18.87 -8.14
C PRO A 215 -15.47 -18.25 -7.40
N VAL A 216 -16.60 -18.95 -7.43
CA VAL A 216 -17.85 -18.48 -6.87
C VAL A 216 -17.94 -18.55 -5.36
N ASP A 217 -16.97 -19.20 -4.71
CA ASP A 217 -16.89 -19.32 -3.25
C ASP A 217 -16.00 -18.23 -2.61
N GLU A 218 -15.39 -17.35 -3.43
CA GLU A 218 -14.67 -16.19 -2.90
C GLU A 218 -15.61 -15.18 -2.22
N GLY A 219 -15.12 -14.53 -1.17
CA GLY A 219 -15.88 -13.48 -0.48
C GLY A 219 -17.11 -14.01 0.25
N GLY A 220 -18.27 -13.40 -0.02
CA GLY A 220 -19.58 -13.87 0.45
C GLY A 220 -20.21 -14.97 -0.40
N GLY A 221 -19.49 -15.49 -1.39
CA GLY A 221 -20.00 -16.43 -2.37
C GLY A 221 -21.00 -15.80 -3.36
N VAL A 222 -21.57 -16.60 -4.29
CA VAL A 222 -22.53 -16.10 -5.31
C VAL A 222 -23.73 -15.33 -4.75
N ASN A 223 -24.13 -15.64 -3.52
CA ASN A 223 -25.27 -15.04 -2.84
C ASN A 223 -24.85 -13.85 -1.97
N GLY A 224 -23.55 -13.60 -1.84
CA GLY A 224 -23.02 -12.46 -1.11
C GLY A 224 -23.47 -11.14 -1.73
N LYS A 225 -23.91 -10.20 -0.89
CA LYS A 225 -24.46 -8.91 -1.28
C LYS A 225 -23.58 -8.10 -2.24
N PHE A 226 -22.26 -8.23 -2.09
CA PHE A 226 -21.26 -7.48 -2.83
C PHE A 226 -20.50 -8.31 -3.88
N PHE A 227 -20.89 -9.57 -4.09
CA PHE A 227 -20.23 -10.47 -5.03
C PHE A 227 -20.17 -9.86 -6.46
N PRO A 228 -19.04 -9.95 -7.18
CA PRO A 228 -17.83 -10.75 -6.88
C PRO A 228 -16.72 -10.04 -6.09
N ALA A 229 -16.96 -8.88 -5.47
CA ALA A 229 -16.00 -8.35 -4.50
C ALA A 229 -15.98 -9.21 -3.23
N SER A 230 -14.80 -9.40 -2.64
CA SER A 230 -14.64 -10.24 -1.45
C SER A 230 -15.05 -9.56 -0.14
N VAL A 231 -15.38 -8.26 -0.21
CA VAL A 231 -15.79 -7.46 0.93
C VAL A 231 -17.08 -7.98 1.55
N GLN A 232 -17.13 -7.93 2.88
CA GLN A 232 -18.32 -8.22 3.68
C GLN A 232 -18.53 -7.11 4.71
N THR A 233 -19.74 -7.06 5.26
CA THR A 233 -20.08 -6.22 6.42
C THR A 233 -20.50 -7.10 7.59
N GLU A 234 -20.27 -6.65 8.81
CA GLU A 234 -20.69 -7.37 10.01
C GLU A 234 -22.22 -7.56 10.01
N GLY A 235 -22.67 -8.83 10.07
CA GLY A 235 -24.09 -9.17 10.00
C GLY A 235 -24.74 -9.00 8.61
N ASP A 236 -23.94 -8.90 7.54
CA ASP A 236 -24.42 -8.77 6.14
C ASP A 236 -25.37 -7.57 5.91
N ARG A 237 -25.23 -6.51 6.72
CA ARG A 237 -26.04 -5.28 6.63
C ARG A 237 -25.43 -4.26 5.69
N PHE A 238 -26.27 -3.42 5.08
CA PHE A 238 -25.75 -2.22 4.42
C PHE A 238 -25.24 -1.23 5.47
N MET A 239 -24.20 -0.50 5.10
CA MET A 239 -23.63 0.56 5.90
C MET A 239 -24.44 1.86 5.68
N PRO A 240 -24.61 2.71 6.72
CA PRO A 240 -25.21 4.03 6.53
C PRO A 240 -24.42 4.88 5.54
N SER A 241 -25.11 5.64 4.70
CA SER A 241 -24.47 6.46 3.65
C SER A 241 -23.53 7.51 4.25
N GLU A 242 -24.00 8.16 5.30
CA GLU A 242 -23.33 9.27 5.99
C GLU A 242 -22.01 8.82 6.62
N TYR A 243 -21.92 7.53 6.99
CA TYR A 243 -20.73 6.91 7.55
C TYR A 243 -19.54 6.98 6.59
N TYR A 244 -19.76 6.80 5.28
CA TYR A 244 -18.68 6.87 4.31
C TYR A 244 -18.44 8.27 3.76
N THR A 245 -19.49 9.09 3.66
CA THR A 245 -19.42 10.38 2.99
C THR A 245 -18.88 11.51 3.88
N ASP A 246 -19.01 11.41 5.20
CA ASP A 246 -18.60 12.48 6.12
C ASP A 246 -17.20 12.28 6.72
N SER A 247 -16.18 12.21 5.87
CA SER A 247 -14.78 12.23 6.31
C SER A 247 -14.34 13.60 6.87
N LYS A 248 -15.06 14.68 6.51
CA LYS A 248 -14.77 16.04 7.01
C LYS A 248 -14.99 16.15 8.51
N SER A 249 -15.99 15.45 9.06
CA SER A 249 -16.25 15.39 10.51
C SER A 249 -15.02 15.02 11.35
N CYS A 250 -14.09 14.21 10.82
CA CYS A 250 -12.86 13.83 11.52
C CYS A 250 -11.91 15.03 11.75
N GLY A 251 -11.93 16.01 10.84
CA GLY A 251 -11.16 17.25 10.96
C GLY A 251 -11.83 18.33 11.82
N VAL A 252 -13.14 18.22 12.07
CA VAL A 252 -13.90 19.20 12.85
C VAL A 252 -13.41 19.26 14.30
N ALA A 253 -13.49 20.44 14.91
CA ALA A 253 -13.04 20.72 16.28
C ALA A 253 -11.52 20.51 16.53
N GLY A 254 -10.68 20.53 15.50
CA GLY A 254 -9.22 20.52 15.66
C GLY A 254 -8.64 19.16 16.07
N CYS A 255 -9.35 18.06 15.82
CA CYS A 255 -8.85 16.70 16.10
C CYS A 255 -7.88 16.21 15.02
N HIS A 256 -8.32 16.15 13.75
CA HIS A 256 -7.50 15.69 12.62
C HIS A 256 -7.49 16.63 11.37
N PRO A 257 -7.42 17.96 11.52
CA PRO A 257 -7.48 18.87 10.38
C PRO A 257 -6.38 18.61 9.33
N ASP A 258 -5.13 18.35 9.74
CA ASP A 258 -4.01 18.16 8.82
C ASP A 258 -4.15 16.83 8.06
N VAL A 259 -4.47 15.74 8.76
CA VAL A 259 -4.69 14.43 8.14
C VAL A 259 -5.87 14.46 7.16
N THR A 260 -6.96 15.16 7.51
CA THR A 260 -8.13 15.29 6.64
C THR A 260 -7.78 16.06 5.36
N ALA A 261 -7.03 17.16 5.48
CA ALA A 261 -6.57 17.94 4.32
C ALA A 261 -5.61 17.14 3.42
N GLN A 262 -4.72 16.33 4.03
CA GLN A 262 -3.83 15.44 3.28
C GLN A 262 -4.61 14.37 2.51
N TRP A 263 -5.63 13.78 3.13
CA TRP A 263 -6.50 12.77 2.52
C TRP A 263 -7.34 13.35 1.37
N ASP A 264 -7.90 14.55 1.51
CA ASP A 264 -8.77 15.17 0.50
C ASP A 264 -8.05 15.37 -0.87
N SER A 265 -6.75 15.64 -0.82
CA SER A 265 -5.87 15.71 -1.99
C SER A 265 -5.48 14.34 -2.57
N SER A 266 -5.67 13.24 -1.82
CA SER A 266 -5.07 11.95 -2.14
C SER A 266 -5.80 11.19 -3.27
N ALA A 267 -5.09 10.27 -3.91
CA ALA A 267 -5.70 9.33 -4.86
C ALA A 267 -6.71 8.39 -4.20
N HIS A 268 -6.66 8.19 -2.87
CA HIS A 268 -7.67 7.42 -2.14
C HIS A 268 -9.00 8.15 -2.08
N HIS A 269 -9.03 9.45 -1.77
CA HIS A 269 -10.26 10.24 -1.88
C HIS A 269 -10.74 10.30 -3.34
N ARG A 270 -9.80 10.49 -4.28
CA ARG A 270 -10.08 10.56 -5.73
C ARG A 270 -10.09 9.19 -6.41
N SER A 271 -10.58 8.15 -5.74
CA SER A 271 -10.59 6.77 -6.27
C SER A 271 -11.91 6.35 -6.93
N SER A 272 -12.96 7.16 -6.78
CA SER A 272 -14.33 6.86 -7.19
C SER A 272 -14.72 7.58 -8.48
N PHE A 273 -16.00 7.90 -8.69
CA PHE A 273 -16.49 8.60 -9.88
C PHE A 273 -16.03 10.06 -9.94
N ASN A 274 -15.36 10.56 -8.90
CA ASN A 274 -14.57 11.78 -8.93
C ASN A 274 -13.22 11.61 -9.69
N ASN A 275 -12.95 10.45 -10.29
CA ASN A 275 -11.79 10.18 -11.15
C ASN A 275 -12.25 9.70 -12.53
N GLN A 276 -11.92 10.45 -13.57
CA GLN A 276 -12.41 10.19 -14.93
C GLN A 276 -11.91 8.85 -15.50
N TRP A 277 -10.64 8.50 -15.28
CA TRP A 277 -10.09 7.23 -15.77
C TRP A 277 -10.81 6.03 -15.15
N TYR A 278 -11.11 6.13 -13.85
CA TYR A 278 -11.87 5.11 -13.15
C TYR A 278 -13.33 5.06 -13.62
N ARG A 279 -14.03 6.19 -13.57
CA ARG A 279 -15.43 6.33 -14.02
C ARG A 279 -15.63 5.72 -15.40
N LYS A 280 -14.81 6.13 -16.37
CA LYS A 280 -14.93 5.66 -17.75
C LYS A 280 -14.66 4.15 -17.88
N SER A 281 -13.73 3.61 -17.10
CA SER A 281 -13.49 2.16 -17.06
C SER A 281 -14.70 1.39 -16.54
N ILE A 282 -15.39 1.90 -15.51
CA ILE A 282 -16.62 1.28 -14.98
C ILE A 282 -17.77 1.42 -15.97
N GLU A 283 -18.04 2.62 -16.48
CA GLU A 283 -19.12 2.85 -17.44
C GLU A 283 -18.95 1.96 -18.68
N TYR A 284 -17.74 1.91 -19.24
CA TYR A 284 -17.44 1.05 -20.37
C TYR A 284 -17.55 -0.44 -20.00
N GLY A 285 -17.08 -0.86 -18.82
CA GLY A 285 -17.26 -2.23 -18.34
C GLY A 285 -18.72 -2.63 -18.20
N GLN A 286 -19.56 -1.76 -17.66
CA GLN A 286 -20.99 -2.03 -17.51
C GLN A 286 -21.74 -2.06 -18.84
N GLU A 287 -21.31 -1.25 -19.81
CA GLU A 287 -21.83 -1.30 -21.20
C GLU A 287 -21.50 -2.62 -21.90
N VAL A 288 -20.38 -3.27 -21.55
CA VAL A 288 -19.88 -4.48 -22.24
C VAL A 288 -20.25 -5.77 -21.51
N VAL A 289 -20.02 -5.87 -20.21
CA VAL A 289 -20.19 -7.09 -19.40
C VAL A 289 -21.25 -6.97 -18.30
N GLY A 290 -21.95 -5.84 -18.25
CA GLY A 290 -23.01 -5.59 -17.27
C GLY A 290 -22.50 -5.17 -15.89
N THR A 291 -23.44 -4.90 -14.98
CA THR A 291 -23.17 -4.31 -13.67
C THR A 291 -22.49 -5.26 -12.69
N LYS A 292 -22.89 -6.54 -12.69
CA LYS A 292 -22.44 -7.53 -11.71
C LYS A 292 -20.92 -7.75 -11.71
N PRO A 293 -20.23 -7.99 -12.84
CA PRO A 293 -18.77 -8.13 -12.86
C PRO A 293 -18.03 -6.89 -12.32
N THR A 294 -18.57 -5.70 -12.56
CA THR A 294 -17.93 -4.43 -12.16
C THR A 294 -17.98 -4.15 -10.66
N LYS A 295 -18.82 -4.85 -9.88
CA LYS A 295 -18.80 -4.79 -8.41
C LYS A 295 -17.44 -5.16 -7.83
N TRP A 296 -16.65 -5.99 -8.54
CA TRP A 296 -15.27 -6.29 -8.21
C TRP A 296 -14.42 -5.03 -8.00
N CYS A 297 -14.56 -4.01 -8.86
CA CYS A 297 -13.87 -2.75 -8.72
C CYS A 297 -14.32 -1.97 -7.47
N GLY A 298 -15.63 -1.98 -7.21
CA GLY A 298 -16.26 -1.21 -6.14
C GLY A 298 -15.80 -1.59 -4.73
N GLY A 299 -15.30 -2.81 -4.52
CA GLY A 299 -14.73 -3.23 -3.24
C GLY A 299 -13.51 -2.40 -2.83
N CYS A 300 -12.65 -2.06 -3.79
CA CYS A 300 -11.40 -1.33 -3.57
C CYS A 300 -11.50 0.17 -3.84
N HIS A 301 -12.44 0.60 -4.69
CA HIS A 301 -12.55 1.99 -5.19
C HIS A 301 -13.76 2.75 -4.64
N ASP A 302 -14.88 2.07 -4.40
CA ASP A 302 -16.18 2.70 -4.17
C ASP A 302 -16.94 2.06 -3.02
N MET A 303 -16.30 1.91 -1.87
CA MET A 303 -16.93 1.28 -0.70
C MET A 303 -18.26 1.96 -0.35
N ALA A 304 -18.35 3.28 -0.49
CA ALA A 304 -19.58 4.03 -0.29
C ALA A 304 -20.69 3.67 -1.28
N VAL A 305 -20.39 3.42 -2.56
CA VAL A 305 -21.40 3.06 -3.57
C VAL A 305 -21.79 1.59 -3.46
N LEU A 306 -20.82 0.72 -3.13
CA LEU A 306 -21.03 -0.72 -3.08
C LEU A 306 -21.69 -1.18 -1.78
N GLN A 307 -21.30 -0.63 -0.62
CA GLN A 307 -21.72 -1.12 0.70
C GLN A 307 -22.88 -0.35 1.32
N THR A 308 -23.41 0.66 0.64
CA THR A 308 -24.64 1.37 1.04
C THR A 308 -25.82 0.89 0.23
N GLU A 309 -27.01 0.95 0.81
CA GLU A 309 -28.25 0.61 0.13
C GLU A 309 -28.61 1.71 -0.88
N ASP A 310 -29.10 1.32 -2.06
CA ASP A 310 -29.64 2.27 -3.03
C ASP A 310 -31.03 2.73 -2.59
N PRO A 311 -31.25 4.03 -2.30
CA PRO A 311 -32.57 4.54 -1.95
C PRO A 311 -33.62 4.31 -3.05
N LYS A 312 -33.20 4.15 -4.30
CA LYS A 312 -34.08 3.86 -5.44
C LYS A 312 -34.29 2.36 -5.68
N ASN A 313 -33.55 1.49 -4.98
CA ASN A 313 -33.64 0.03 -5.13
C ASN A 313 -33.32 -0.70 -3.80
N PRO A 314 -34.27 -0.76 -2.85
CA PRO A 314 -34.08 -1.38 -1.55
C PRO A 314 -33.57 -2.83 -1.64
N GLY A 315 -32.70 -3.22 -0.73
CA GLY A 315 -32.03 -4.52 -0.71
C GLY A 315 -30.85 -4.65 -1.67
N LYS A 316 -30.55 -3.61 -2.47
CA LYS A 316 -29.49 -3.59 -3.48
C LYS A 316 -28.55 -2.42 -3.26
N SER A 317 -27.32 -2.52 -3.77
CA SER A 317 -26.41 -1.38 -3.79
C SER A 317 -26.58 -0.59 -5.09
N ARG A 318 -26.04 0.63 -5.12
CA ARG A 318 -26.11 1.46 -6.33
C ARG A 318 -25.42 0.81 -7.52
N PHE A 319 -24.43 -0.07 -7.28
CA PHE A 319 -23.79 -0.84 -8.35
C PHE A 319 -24.72 -1.83 -9.06
N ASP A 320 -25.89 -2.18 -8.51
CA ASP A 320 -26.80 -3.13 -9.14
C ASP A 320 -27.51 -2.57 -10.39
N ARG A 321 -27.49 -1.26 -10.61
CA ARG A 321 -28.00 -0.61 -11.83
C ARG A 321 -26.89 0.16 -12.56
N PRO A 322 -27.00 0.40 -13.89
CA PRO A 322 -25.95 1.07 -14.65
C PRO A 322 -25.55 2.42 -14.04
N MET A 323 -24.25 2.64 -13.90
CA MET A 323 -23.68 3.84 -13.27
C MET A 323 -23.93 5.08 -14.14
N LYS A 324 -23.87 4.92 -15.46
CA LYS A 324 -24.13 6.00 -16.42
C LYS A 324 -25.53 6.64 -16.29
N THR A 325 -26.50 5.95 -15.68
CA THR A 325 -27.88 6.43 -15.52
C THR A 325 -28.16 7.03 -14.14
N GLN A 326 -27.15 7.25 -13.30
CA GLN A 326 -27.38 7.63 -11.90
C GLN A 326 -27.15 9.10 -11.57
N ASP A 327 -26.66 9.89 -12.53
CA ASP A 327 -26.13 11.24 -12.36
C ASP A 327 -25.06 11.35 -11.24
N PHE A 328 -23.92 11.95 -11.57
CA PHE A 328 -22.80 12.13 -10.64
C PHE A 328 -22.46 13.59 -10.31
N PRO A 329 -23.41 14.55 -10.20
CA PRO A 329 -23.08 15.79 -9.53
C PRO A 329 -22.86 15.52 -8.03
N ALA A 330 -21.84 16.16 -7.46
CA ALA A 330 -21.41 15.87 -6.09
C ALA A 330 -22.48 16.10 -5.03
N GLU A 331 -23.36 17.05 -5.31
CA GLU A 331 -24.46 17.46 -4.45
C GLU A 331 -25.59 16.40 -4.43
N GLU A 332 -25.77 15.65 -5.53
CA GLU A 332 -26.85 14.66 -5.66
C GLU A 332 -26.39 13.23 -5.38
N ASN A 333 -25.08 12.94 -5.50
CA ASN A 333 -24.51 11.61 -5.27
C ASN A 333 -23.20 11.65 -4.47
N PRO A 334 -23.27 11.94 -3.15
CA PRO A 334 -22.07 12.03 -2.31
C PRO A 334 -21.31 10.70 -2.20
N ASN A 335 -21.99 9.54 -2.29
CA ASN A 335 -21.34 8.23 -2.25
C ASN A 335 -20.36 8.04 -3.41
N ALA A 336 -20.73 8.47 -4.62
CA ALA A 336 -19.89 8.36 -5.81
C ALA A 336 -18.68 9.32 -5.80
N HIS A 337 -18.59 10.21 -4.81
CA HIS A 337 -17.47 11.14 -4.65
C HIS A 337 -16.72 10.98 -3.32
N ALA A 338 -17.15 10.08 -2.43
CA ALA A 338 -16.48 9.82 -1.16
C ALA A 338 -15.13 9.12 -1.33
N GLY A 339 -14.98 8.30 -2.38
CA GLY A 339 -13.80 7.45 -2.57
C GLY A 339 -13.53 6.56 -1.37
N ILE A 340 -12.25 6.32 -1.10
CA ILE A 340 -11.77 5.65 0.09
C ILE A 340 -11.56 6.71 1.18
N GLY A 341 -12.65 7.02 1.87
CA GLY A 341 -12.70 7.94 3.01
C GLY A 341 -12.04 7.41 4.28
N CYS A 342 -12.00 8.24 5.34
CA CYS A 342 -11.46 7.85 6.64
C CYS A 342 -12.13 6.59 7.17
N ALA A 343 -13.47 6.59 7.14
CA ALA A 343 -14.30 5.48 7.58
C ALA A 343 -14.19 4.25 6.67
N ALA A 344 -13.81 4.39 5.39
CA ALA A 344 -13.59 3.26 4.49
C ALA A 344 -12.46 2.35 5.02
N CYS A 345 -11.32 2.94 5.39
CA CYS A 345 -10.21 2.18 5.99
C CYS A 345 -10.45 1.83 7.46
N HIS A 346 -10.90 2.81 8.27
CA HIS A 346 -10.96 2.66 9.73
C HIS A 346 -12.20 1.89 10.23
N SER A 347 -13.13 1.53 9.35
CA SER A 347 -14.24 0.60 9.65
C SER A 347 -13.87 -0.86 9.50
N ILE A 348 -12.72 -1.18 8.90
CA ILE A 348 -12.29 -2.55 8.72
C ILE A 348 -12.03 -3.15 10.10
N VAL A 349 -12.80 -4.19 10.43
CA VAL A 349 -12.71 -4.91 11.71
C VAL A 349 -11.98 -6.23 11.59
N HIS A 350 -11.87 -6.77 10.37
CA HIS A 350 -11.14 -7.99 10.09
C HIS A 350 -10.63 -8.00 8.65
N VAL A 351 -9.33 -8.23 8.45
CA VAL A 351 -8.79 -8.59 7.13
C VAL A 351 -8.73 -10.11 7.08
N LYS A 352 -9.39 -10.71 6.09
CA LYS A 352 -9.58 -12.17 6.05
C LYS A 352 -8.34 -12.88 5.48
N SER A 353 -7.70 -12.30 4.47
CA SER A 353 -6.49 -12.87 3.88
C SER A 353 -5.68 -11.84 3.09
N THR A 354 -4.49 -12.25 2.62
CA THR A 354 -3.69 -11.50 1.64
C THR A 354 -3.96 -11.97 0.20
N MET A 355 -5.09 -12.63 -0.09
CA MET A 355 -5.48 -12.97 -1.47
C MET A 355 -5.79 -11.74 -2.32
N GLY A 356 -6.29 -10.68 -1.68
CA GLY A 356 -6.66 -9.43 -2.35
C GLY A 356 -8.16 -9.26 -2.57
N ASN A 357 -8.55 -8.46 -3.57
CA ASN A 357 -9.96 -8.25 -3.98
C ASN A 357 -10.91 -7.76 -2.87
N SER A 358 -10.41 -6.91 -1.97
CA SER A 358 -11.12 -6.36 -0.82
C SER A 358 -11.54 -7.43 0.19
N ASP A 359 -10.72 -8.46 0.40
CA ASP A 359 -11.05 -9.56 1.31
C ASP A 359 -10.93 -9.17 2.81
N PHE A 360 -11.91 -8.38 3.24
CA PHE A 360 -12.06 -7.88 4.60
C PHE A 360 -13.54 -7.78 5.01
N THR A 361 -13.77 -7.60 6.30
CA THR A 361 -15.07 -7.31 6.90
C THR A 361 -15.04 -5.90 7.50
N ALA A 362 -15.99 -5.06 7.09
CA ALA A 362 -16.21 -3.72 7.63
C ALA A 362 -17.36 -3.69 8.63
N ASP A 363 -17.31 -2.75 9.58
CA ASP A 363 -18.37 -2.52 10.56
C ASP A 363 -18.48 -1.04 10.96
N TYR A 364 -19.67 -0.58 11.33
CA TYR A 364 -19.88 0.76 11.88
C TYR A 364 -20.08 0.70 13.40
N PRO A 365 -19.20 1.35 14.20
CA PRO A 365 -19.29 1.29 15.65
C PRO A 365 -20.40 2.22 16.20
N PRO A 366 -21.04 1.90 17.34
CA PRO A 366 -22.05 2.75 17.97
C PRO A 366 -21.59 4.19 18.26
N MET A 367 -20.31 4.38 18.60
CA MET A 367 -19.70 5.71 18.89
C MET A 367 -19.86 6.69 17.73
N HIS A 368 -19.91 6.20 16.50
CA HIS A 368 -20.08 7.02 15.31
C HIS A 368 -21.42 7.78 15.29
N LYS A 369 -22.47 7.24 15.92
CA LYS A 369 -23.80 7.91 15.98
C LYS A 369 -23.74 9.28 16.65
N TYR A 370 -22.81 9.49 17.60
CA TYR A 370 -22.65 10.77 18.29
C TYR A 370 -21.76 11.74 17.51
N LEU A 371 -20.75 11.23 16.81
CA LEU A 371 -19.88 12.05 15.95
C LEU A 371 -20.69 12.76 14.85
N LEU A 372 -21.64 12.02 14.26
CA LEU A 372 -22.55 12.52 13.22
C LEU A 372 -23.88 13.04 13.76
N SER A 373 -24.02 13.26 15.07
CA SER A 373 -25.25 13.83 15.61
C SER A 373 -25.37 15.31 15.22
N ASP A 374 -26.54 15.69 14.69
CA ASP A 374 -26.89 17.09 14.43
C ASP A 374 -27.06 17.92 15.72
N ASN A 375 -27.15 17.25 16.89
CA ASN A 375 -27.28 17.93 18.16
C ASN A 375 -25.92 18.51 18.63
N PRO A 376 -25.77 19.85 18.69
CA PRO A 376 -24.49 20.47 19.05
C PRO A 376 -24.00 20.11 20.46
N ALA A 377 -24.92 19.87 21.39
CA ALA A 377 -24.58 19.46 22.75
C ALA A 377 -24.05 18.02 22.77
N ALA A 378 -24.68 17.10 22.05
CA ALA A 378 -24.21 15.72 21.93
C ALA A 378 -22.81 15.65 21.31
N LYS A 379 -22.58 16.42 20.24
CA LYS A 379 -21.26 16.52 19.59
C LYS A 379 -20.21 17.15 20.51
N SER A 380 -20.58 18.16 21.28
CA SER A 380 -19.69 18.81 22.27
C SER A 380 -19.29 17.86 23.39
N VAL A 381 -20.25 17.11 23.94
CA VAL A 381 -19.99 16.06 24.95
C VAL A 381 -19.10 14.96 24.38
N HIS A 382 -19.40 14.49 23.17
CA HIS A 382 -18.56 13.50 22.48
C HIS A 382 -17.12 13.98 22.28
N ASN A 383 -16.92 15.20 21.78
CA ASN A 383 -15.59 15.79 21.58
C ASN A 383 -14.85 15.96 22.91
N PHE A 384 -15.54 16.44 23.94
CA PHE A 384 -14.98 16.61 25.29
C PHE A 384 -14.50 15.27 25.86
N LEU A 385 -15.34 14.24 25.80
CA LEU A 385 -15.03 12.90 26.29
C LEU A 385 -13.92 12.24 25.48
N THR A 386 -13.91 12.44 24.15
CA THR A 386 -12.87 11.89 23.27
C THR A 386 -11.51 12.50 23.57
N ARG A 387 -11.41 13.82 23.77
CA ARG A 387 -10.14 14.48 24.16
C ARG A 387 -9.71 14.05 25.57
N LEU A 388 -10.66 13.97 26.49
CA LEU A 388 -10.38 13.56 27.86
C LEU A 388 -9.94 12.07 27.96
N ALA A 389 -10.52 11.19 27.16
CA ALA A 389 -10.26 9.75 27.13
C ALA A 389 -10.33 9.17 25.70
N PRO A 390 -9.27 9.30 24.88
CA PRO A 390 -9.26 8.92 23.47
C PRO A 390 -9.02 7.42 23.24
N GLU A 391 -8.70 6.62 24.27
CA GLU A 391 -8.39 5.20 24.09
C GLU A 391 -9.56 4.38 23.50
N PRO A 392 -10.82 4.55 23.94
CA PRO A 392 -11.97 3.92 23.27
C PRO A 392 -12.08 4.30 21.77
N HIS A 393 -11.91 5.59 21.44
CA HIS A 393 -11.91 6.08 20.06
C HIS A 393 -10.78 5.43 19.25
N LYS A 394 -9.55 5.46 19.77
CA LYS A 394 -8.35 4.88 19.14
C LYS A 394 -8.46 3.36 18.96
N LYS A 395 -8.99 2.61 19.93
CA LYS A 395 -9.18 1.15 19.79
C LYS A 395 -10.27 0.80 18.79
N THR A 396 -11.25 1.68 18.62
CA THR A 396 -12.34 1.52 17.66
C THR A 396 -11.84 1.68 16.22
N PHE A 397 -11.08 2.75 15.94
CA PHE A 397 -10.64 3.09 14.58
C PHE A 397 -9.22 2.61 14.21
N LEU A 398 -8.37 2.24 15.18
CA LEU A 398 -6.99 1.78 14.93
C LEU A 398 -6.71 0.42 15.60
N ARG A 399 -7.14 -0.66 14.94
CA ARG A 399 -6.83 -2.06 15.27
C ARG A 399 -5.33 -2.39 15.15
N GLY A 400 -4.87 -3.49 15.74
CA GLY A 400 -3.44 -3.89 15.71
C GLY A 400 -2.89 -4.06 14.30
N PHE A 401 -3.65 -4.69 13.40
CA PHE A 401 -3.21 -4.91 12.01
C PHE A 401 -2.95 -3.61 11.22
N HIS A 402 -3.54 -2.47 11.61
CA HIS A 402 -3.22 -1.18 10.98
C HIS A 402 -1.77 -0.74 11.27
N LYS A 403 -1.19 -1.19 12.40
CA LYS A 403 0.13 -0.79 12.91
C LYS A 403 1.17 -1.90 12.72
N ASP A 404 0.79 -3.12 13.06
CA ASP A 404 1.71 -4.24 13.19
C ASP A 404 1.81 -5.01 11.88
N GLU A 405 0.68 -5.20 11.19
CA GLU A 405 0.56 -5.96 9.93
C GLU A 405 0.16 -5.08 8.75
N THR A 406 0.61 -3.82 8.72
CA THR A 406 0.17 -2.80 7.75
C THR A 406 0.30 -3.24 6.29
N ALA A 407 1.33 -4.01 5.94
CA ALA A 407 1.49 -4.51 4.57
C ALA A 407 0.39 -5.52 4.18
N LYS A 408 0.03 -6.44 5.07
CA LYS A 408 -1.09 -7.38 4.88
C LYS A 408 -2.42 -6.64 4.83
N PHE A 409 -2.59 -5.58 5.63
CA PHE A 409 -3.75 -4.70 5.55
C PHE A 409 -3.86 -4.05 4.16
N CYS A 410 -2.78 -3.44 3.66
CA CYS A 410 -2.75 -2.84 2.32
C CYS A 410 -2.97 -3.88 1.21
N ALA A 411 -2.53 -5.13 1.39
CA ALA A 411 -2.71 -6.21 0.42
C ALA A 411 -4.18 -6.48 0.08
N SER A 412 -5.12 -6.18 0.98
CA SER A 412 -6.54 -6.34 0.70
C SER A 412 -7.01 -5.58 -0.55
N CYS A 413 -6.41 -4.43 -0.87
CA CYS A 413 -6.72 -3.66 -2.09
C CYS A 413 -5.55 -3.55 -3.08
N HIS A 414 -4.30 -3.68 -2.62
CA HIS A 414 -3.08 -3.62 -3.45
C HIS A 414 -2.58 -5.00 -3.92
N LYS A 415 -3.43 -6.01 -3.79
CA LYS A 415 -3.30 -7.29 -4.47
C LYS A 415 -4.66 -7.61 -5.04
N VAL A 416 -4.72 -7.93 -6.33
CA VAL A 416 -5.98 -8.19 -7.02
C VAL A 416 -5.81 -9.30 -8.04
N HIS A 417 -6.89 -10.01 -8.32
CA HIS A 417 -6.97 -11.01 -9.38
C HIS A 417 -8.34 -10.95 -10.02
N LEU A 418 -8.39 -11.34 -11.28
CA LEU A 418 -9.63 -11.54 -11.99
C LEU A 418 -9.90 -13.04 -12.03
N ASP A 419 -11.15 -13.44 -11.82
CA ASP A 419 -11.56 -14.84 -12.00
C ASP A 419 -12.85 -14.89 -12.83
N LYS A 420 -13.38 -16.09 -13.10
CA LYS A 420 -14.54 -16.32 -13.97
C LYS A 420 -15.72 -15.37 -13.72
N PRO A 421 -16.11 -15.01 -12.48
CA PRO A 421 -17.21 -14.05 -12.25
C PRO A 421 -16.95 -12.63 -12.80
N VAL A 422 -15.69 -12.29 -13.08
CA VAL A 422 -15.27 -10.97 -13.58
C VAL A 422 -14.88 -11.04 -15.05
N ASN A 423 -14.15 -12.07 -15.48
CA ASN A 423 -13.54 -12.15 -16.81
C ASN A 423 -14.07 -13.29 -17.71
N ASP A 424 -14.96 -14.13 -17.18
CA ASP A 424 -15.52 -15.31 -17.84
C ASP A 424 -14.46 -16.21 -18.52
N TYR A 425 -13.32 -16.38 -17.86
CA TYR A 425 -12.19 -17.10 -18.41
C TYR A 425 -11.55 -18.00 -17.36
N ARG A 426 -10.70 -17.43 -16.51
CA ARG A 426 -9.98 -18.16 -15.45
C ARG A 426 -9.40 -17.17 -14.43
N TRP A 427 -8.80 -17.71 -13.38
CA TRP A 427 -7.98 -16.92 -12.49
C TRP A 427 -6.76 -16.33 -13.22
N VAL A 428 -6.65 -15.00 -13.21
CA VAL A 428 -5.58 -14.20 -13.80
C VAL A 428 -5.11 -13.21 -12.74
N ARG A 429 -3.80 -13.21 -12.45
CA ARG A 429 -3.26 -12.26 -11.47
C ARG A 429 -3.28 -10.87 -12.05
N GLY A 430 -3.96 -9.94 -11.38
CA GLY A 430 -3.96 -8.54 -11.72
C GLY A 430 -2.72 -7.82 -11.18
N GLN A 431 -2.97 -6.80 -10.37
CA GLN A 431 -1.97 -6.08 -9.59
C GLN A 431 -1.46 -6.92 -8.40
N ASN A 432 -0.15 -6.86 -8.10
CA ASN A 432 0.48 -7.61 -7.00
C ASN A 432 1.72 -6.90 -6.41
N GLU A 433 1.53 -5.91 -5.55
CA GLU A 433 2.66 -5.28 -4.85
C GLU A 433 3.03 -6.02 -3.57
N TYR A 434 2.08 -6.72 -2.93
CA TYR A 434 2.33 -7.35 -1.64
C TYR A 434 3.34 -8.50 -1.77
N ASP A 435 3.17 -9.42 -2.70
CA ASP A 435 4.08 -10.58 -2.80
C ASP A 435 5.47 -10.17 -3.30
N THR A 436 5.52 -9.18 -4.20
CA THR A 436 6.80 -8.62 -4.67
C THR A 436 7.53 -7.86 -3.55
N TRP A 437 6.80 -7.17 -2.67
CA TRP A 437 7.36 -6.59 -1.44
C TRP A 437 7.79 -7.65 -0.45
N GLN A 438 6.93 -8.64 -0.19
CA GLN A 438 7.16 -9.70 0.78
C GLN A 438 8.44 -10.47 0.43
N GLY A 439 8.64 -10.82 -0.85
CA GLY A 439 9.85 -11.48 -1.34
C GLY A 439 11.06 -10.57 -1.59
N SER A 440 11.02 -9.29 -1.17
CA SER A 440 12.12 -8.34 -1.39
C SER A 440 13.08 -8.24 -0.19
N GLY A 441 14.24 -7.62 -0.43
CA GLY A 441 15.17 -7.27 0.65
C GLY A 441 14.63 -6.16 1.54
N VAL A 442 13.64 -5.39 1.07
CA VAL A 442 13.04 -4.27 1.81
C VAL A 442 12.10 -4.76 2.90
N SER A 443 11.37 -5.87 2.70
CA SER A 443 10.58 -6.51 3.77
C SER A 443 11.45 -7.15 4.85
N GLY A 444 12.70 -7.46 4.51
CA GLY A 444 13.59 -8.27 5.32
C GLY A 444 13.34 -9.78 5.23
N GLN A 445 12.47 -10.23 4.33
CA GLN A 445 12.17 -11.66 4.14
C GLN A 445 12.75 -12.25 2.84
N GLY A 446 13.08 -11.44 1.84
CA GLY A 446 13.58 -11.95 0.56
C GLY A 446 15.05 -12.37 0.57
N ALA A 447 15.33 -13.67 0.60
CA ALA A 447 16.68 -14.23 0.65
C ALA A 447 17.42 -14.15 -0.70
N ALA A 448 16.72 -14.01 -1.83
CA ALA A 448 17.33 -13.91 -3.16
C ALA A 448 17.69 -12.46 -3.58
N SER A 449 17.50 -11.49 -2.68
CA SER A 449 17.59 -10.06 -2.99
C SER A 449 19.02 -9.60 -3.31
N PHE A 450 19.20 -8.78 -4.34
CA PHE A 450 20.51 -8.21 -4.70
C PHE A 450 21.03 -7.20 -3.66
N TYR A 451 20.13 -6.48 -2.98
CA TYR A 451 20.47 -5.54 -1.92
C TYR A 451 19.46 -5.58 -0.77
N TYR A 452 19.92 -5.19 0.41
CA TYR A 452 19.11 -4.99 1.61
C TYR A 452 19.23 -3.51 2.04
N PRO A 453 18.14 -2.86 2.47
CA PRO A 453 18.22 -1.50 2.97
C PRO A 453 19.02 -1.45 4.27
N MET A 454 19.89 -0.46 4.38
CA MET A 454 20.76 -0.26 5.53
C MET A 454 20.67 1.19 5.98
N ASP A 455 20.66 1.41 7.29
CA ASP A 455 20.87 2.73 7.87
C ASP A 455 22.35 3.08 7.75
N GLU A 456 22.67 4.10 6.96
CA GLU A 456 24.07 4.45 6.65
C GLU A 456 24.87 4.94 7.87
N LYS A 457 24.19 5.42 8.93
CA LYS A 457 24.84 5.94 10.14
C LYS A 457 25.23 4.82 11.10
N THR A 458 24.35 3.82 11.24
CA THR A 458 24.50 2.73 12.21
C THR A 458 24.99 1.43 11.58
N GLY A 459 24.90 1.28 10.26
CA GLY A 459 25.17 0.04 9.53
C GLY A 459 24.13 -1.06 9.77
N GLN A 460 23.05 -0.76 10.50
CA GLN A 460 22.00 -1.71 10.83
C GLN A 460 21.01 -1.89 9.66
N PRO A 461 20.36 -3.05 9.53
CA PRO A 461 19.27 -3.23 8.57
C PRO A 461 18.12 -2.26 8.81
N ALA A 462 17.60 -1.69 7.72
CA ALA A 462 16.54 -0.68 7.73
C ALA A 462 15.33 -1.13 6.91
N PHE A 463 14.80 -2.33 7.23
CA PHE A 463 13.61 -2.88 6.58
C PHE A 463 12.39 -1.97 6.72
N LYS A 464 11.50 -1.98 5.73
CA LYS A 464 10.38 -1.05 5.62
C LYS A 464 9.07 -1.75 5.34
N LYS A 465 8.00 -1.28 5.96
CA LYS A 465 6.61 -1.61 5.61
C LYS A 465 6.08 -0.63 4.54
N CYS A 466 4.96 -0.95 3.91
CA CYS A 466 4.31 -0.07 2.92
C CYS A 466 4.12 1.36 3.46
N ALA A 467 3.64 1.49 4.70
CA ALA A 467 3.38 2.78 5.34
C ALA A 467 4.63 3.57 5.76
N ASP A 468 5.84 3.01 5.64
CA ASP A 468 7.07 3.79 5.88
C ASP A 468 7.46 4.63 4.66
N CYS A 469 7.07 4.20 3.46
CA CYS A 469 7.28 4.94 2.21
C CYS A 469 6.02 5.69 1.77
N HIS A 470 4.85 5.05 1.83
CA HIS A 470 3.58 5.61 1.33
C HIS A 470 2.79 6.40 2.37
N MET A 471 3.22 6.40 3.63
CA MET A 471 2.66 7.27 4.67
C MET A 471 3.81 7.88 5.49
N PRO A 472 4.72 8.65 4.87
CA PRO A 472 5.90 9.16 5.56
C PRO A 472 5.49 10.01 6.76
N LYS A 473 6.34 10.05 7.80
CA LYS A 473 6.11 10.93 8.94
C LYS A 473 6.21 12.38 8.49
N VAL A 474 5.22 13.19 8.82
CA VAL A 474 5.15 14.62 8.51
C VAL A 474 4.77 15.41 9.75
N ALA A 475 5.27 16.64 9.86
CA ALA A 475 4.93 17.52 10.98
C ALA A 475 3.42 17.82 10.96
N SER A 476 2.80 17.87 12.15
CA SER A 476 1.38 18.15 12.29
C SER A 476 1.03 18.61 13.70
N ASN A 477 0.00 19.45 13.79
CA ASN A 477 -0.59 19.91 15.05
C ASN A 477 -1.87 19.15 15.42
N ASP A 478 -2.23 18.12 14.65
CA ASP A 478 -3.40 17.27 14.93
C ASP A 478 -3.34 16.73 16.36
N ALA A 479 -4.50 16.61 17.01
CA ALA A 479 -4.65 16.10 18.37
C ALA A 479 -3.97 14.72 18.60
N ALA A 480 -3.87 13.91 17.54
CA ALA A 480 -3.27 12.58 17.57
C ALA A 480 -1.80 12.53 17.12
N ASN A 481 -1.13 13.68 16.96
CA ASN A 481 0.30 13.72 16.66
C ASN A 481 1.10 13.01 17.76
N LYS A 482 2.23 12.42 17.37
CA LYS A 482 3.23 11.86 18.28
C LYS A 482 4.53 12.61 18.04
N ASP A 483 5.01 13.28 19.08
CA ASP A 483 6.23 14.09 19.04
C ASP A 483 6.18 15.18 17.94
N GLY A 484 5.00 15.72 17.65
CA GLY A 484 4.79 16.71 16.59
C GLY A 484 4.62 16.11 15.19
N PHE A 485 4.52 14.79 15.05
CA PHE A 485 4.40 14.11 13.75
C PHE A 485 3.17 13.21 13.63
N VAL A 486 2.63 13.12 12.43
CA VAL A 486 1.63 12.12 12.01
C VAL A 486 2.14 11.33 10.81
N LYS A 487 1.53 10.17 10.56
CA LYS A 487 1.71 9.45 9.30
C LYS A 487 0.92 10.18 8.22
N SER A 488 1.57 10.57 7.12
CA SER A 488 0.92 11.33 6.05
C SER A 488 -0.19 10.52 5.38
N HIS A 489 -1.34 11.16 5.14
CA HIS A 489 -2.47 10.58 4.41
C HIS A 489 -2.57 11.12 2.97
N ARG A 490 -1.47 11.65 2.42
CA ARG A 490 -1.37 12.01 0.99
C ARG A 490 -1.18 10.81 0.08
N PHE A 491 -0.73 9.67 0.65
CA PHE A 491 -0.44 8.42 -0.07
C PHE A 491 0.39 8.63 -1.35
N PRO A 492 1.58 9.25 -1.27
CA PRO A 492 2.40 9.49 -2.44
C PRO A 492 2.71 8.17 -3.17
N GLY A 493 2.64 8.23 -4.50
CA GLY A 493 2.82 7.08 -5.39
C GLY A 493 3.16 7.58 -6.80
N GLY A 494 2.69 6.88 -7.83
CA GLY A 494 2.92 7.29 -9.23
C GLY A 494 1.85 8.18 -9.84
N ASN A 495 0.77 8.53 -9.13
CA ASN A 495 -0.38 9.18 -9.77
C ASN A 495 -0.26 10.71 -9.84
N THR A 496 0.48 11.19 -10.84
CA THR A 496 0.55 12.62 -11.17
C THR A 496 -0.70 13.13 -11.88
N ALA A 497 -1.43 12.26 -12.59
CA ALA A 497 -2.55 12.64 -13.45
C ALA A 497 -3.74 13.22 -12.67
N ILE A 498 -4.14 12.59 -11.56
CA ILE A 498 -5.27 13.07 -10.73
C ILE A 498 -4.99 14.48 -10.20
N ALA A 499 -3.82 14.70 -9.60
CA ALA A 499 -3.48 16.02 -9.05
C ALA A 499 -3.49 17.11 -10.13
N SER A 500 -3.03 16.80 -11.35
CA SER A 500 -3.04 17.74 -12.49
C SER A 500 -4.45 18.15 -12.92
N VAL A 501 -5.40 17.22 -13.04
CA VAL A 501 -6.78 17.53 -13.50
C VAL A 501 -7.64 18.21 -12.44
N TYR A 502 -7.16 18.26 -11.20
CA TYR A 502 -7.74 19.01 -10.09
C TYR A 502 -6.98 20.30 -9.77
N HIS A 503 -5.92 20.63 -10.53
CA HIS A 503 -5.04 21.77 -10.25
C HIS A 503 -4.45 21.77 -8.83
N ASP A 504 -4.28 20.59 -8.23
CA ASP A 504 -3.68 20.43 -6.90
C ASP A 504 -2.15 20.42 -7.00
N LYS A 505 -1.58 21.62 -6.98
CA LYS A 505 -0.13 21.83 -7.07
C LYS A 505 0.63 21.15 -5.92
N ALA A 506 0.10 21.21 -4.70
CA ALA A 506 0.78 20.66 -3.51
C ALA A 506 0.88 19.13 -3.58
N GLN A 507 -0.18 18.45 -4.00
CA GLN A 507 -0.16 17.00 -4.19
C GLN A 507 0.70 16.59 -5.39
N LEU A 508 0.66 17.36 -6.49
CA LEU A 508 1.49 17.10 -7.66
C LEU A 508 2.98 17.20 -7.31
N GLU A 509 3.40 18.26 -6.63
CA GLU A 509 4.78 18.45 -6.16
C GLU A 509 5.20 17.35 -5.18
N ALA A 510 4.35 16.98 -4.23
CA ALA A 510 4.63 15.88 -3.30
C ALA A 510 4.81 14.54 -4.03
N THR A 511 4.00 14.28 -5.06
CA THR A 511 4.06 13.06 -5.88
C THR A 511 5.32 13.05 -6.76
N GLN A 512 5.64 14.17 -7.42
CA GLN A 512 6.85 14.29 -8.23
C GLN A 512 8.11 14.17 -7.37
N LYS A 513 8.15 14.84 -6.21
CA LYS A 513 9.25 14.70 -5.25
C LYS A 513 9.43 13.26 -4.81
N PHE A 514 8.34 12.53 -4.54
CA PHE A 514 8.41 11.10 -4.20
C PHE A 514 9.01 10.27 -5.34
N LEU A 515 8.59 10.52 -6.58
CA LEU A 515 9.08 9.84 -7.77
C LEU A 515 10.56 10.14 -8.05
N THR A 516 11.03 11.37 -7.77
CA THR A 516 12.40 11.81 -8.03
C THR A 516 13.34 11.71 -6.83
N ASP A 517 12.91 11.15 -5.68
CA ASP A 517 13.72 11.01 -4.47
C ASP A 517 14.75 9.85 -4.56
N GLY A 518 15.45 9.72 -5.69
CA GLY A 518 16.52 8.74 -5.88
C GLY A 518 16.08 7.29 -5.69
N ALA A 519 14.79 6.98 -5.90
CA ALA A 519 14.27 5.62 -5.90
C ALA A 519 14.80 4.81 -7.10
N MET A 520 15.12 5.52 -8.19
CA MET A 520 15.73 5.03 -9.42
C MET A 520 17.05 5.75 -9.70
N SER A 521 17.94 5.12 -10.46
CA SER A 521 19.08 5.78 -11.10
C SER A 521 19.23 5.29 -12.54
N ILE A 522 19.79 6.15 -13.38
CA ILE A 522 20.18 5.85 -14.75
C ILE A 522 21.68 6.16 -14.88
N ASP A 523 22.41 5.36 -15.64
CA ASP A 523 23.85 5.47 -15.83
C ASP A 523 24.21 5.13 -17.28
N ILE A 524 24.78 6.10 -18.02
CA ILE A 524 25.36 5.87 -19.34
C ILE A 524 26.68 5.14 -19.12
N PHE A 525 26.61 3.82 -19.12
CA PHE A 525 27.63 2.97 -18.53
C PHE A 525 28.81 2.69 -19.45
N GLY A 526 28.57 2.38 -20.73
CA GLY A 526 29.63 1.83 -21.59
C GLY A 526 29.41 2.00 -23.09
N ILE A 527 30.51 1.95 -23.85
CA ILE A 527 30.50 1.91 -25.32
C ILE A 527 30.95 0.51 -25.75
N ARG A 528 30.13 -0.22 -26.50
CA ARG A 528 30.52 -1.51 -27.11
C ARG A 528 30.81 -1.36 -28.60
N ARG A 529 31.87 -2.04 -29.04
CA ARG A 529 32.30 -2.09 -30.44
C ARG A 529 32.46 -3.54 -30.91
N PRO A 530 31.96 -3.88 -32.11
CA PRO A 530 32.23 -5.19 -32.70
C PRO A 530 33.73 -5.45 -32.79
N LYS A 531 34.18 -6.60 -32.32
CA LYS A 531 35.58 -7.02 -32.46
C LYS A 531 35.91 -7.25 -33.94
N ALA A 532 37.04 -6.72 -34.40
CA ALA A 532 37.49 -6.87 -35.78
C ALA A 532 37.62 -8.36 -36.15
N GLY A 533 36.94 -8.78 -37.23
CA GLY A 533 36.93 -10.18 -37.68
C GLY A 533 35.94 -11.11 -36.95
N ALA A 534 35.07 -10.58 -36.07
CA ALA A 534 34.02 -11.38 -35.44
C ALA A 534 33.06 -11.96 -36.52
N LYS A 535 32.90 -13.28 -36.56
CA LYS A 535 31.88 -13.92 -37.38
C LYS A 535 30.51 -13.48 -36.88
N LYS A 536 29.59 -13.13 -37.79
CA LYS A 536 28.17 -12.94 -37.44
C LYS A 536 27.72 -14.17 -36.64
N PRO A 537 27.22 -14.02 -35.40
CA PRO A 537 26.69 -15.16 -34.68
C PRO A 537 25.60 -15.81 -35.56
N PRO A 538 25.53 -17.15 -35.60
CA PRO A 538 24.51 -17.84 -36.39
C PRO A 538 23.14 -17.29 -36.03
N ALA A 539 22.28 -17.09 -37.04
CA ALA A 539 20.91 -16.64 -36.84
C ALA A 539 20.27 -17.54 -35.80
N VAL A 540 19.87 -16.95 -34.67
CA VAL A 540 19.32 -17.68 -33.54
C VAL A 540 18.02 -18.33 -34.02
N LYS A 541 17.99 -19.67 -34.14
CA LYS A 541 16.72 -20.38 -34.07
C LYS A 541 16.12 -19.98 -32.74
N ALA A 542 14.96 -19.32 -32.76
CA ALA A 542 14.26 -18.92 -31.55
C ALA A 542 14.22 -20.12 -30.59
N ILE A 543 15.09 -20.11 -29.58
CA ILE A 543 14.90 -20.95 -28.42
C ILE A 543 13.58 -20.43 -27.88
N ARG A 544 12.53 -21.26 -27.92
CA ARG A 544 11.26 -20.90 -27.29
C ARG A 544 11.64 -20.33 -25.92
N PRO A 545 11.35 -19.05 -25.62
CA PRO A 545 11.59 -18.56 -24.28
C PRO A 545 10.93 -19.59 -23.38
N ALA A 546 11.67 -20.10 -22.40
CA ALA A 546 11.04 -20.73 -21.26
C ALA A 546 10.24 -19.61 -20.57
N LEU A 547 9.09 -19.27 -21.14
CA LEU A 547 7.93 -18.92 -20.36
C LEU A 547 7.88 -20.05 -19.35
N ASN A 548 8.15 -19.73 -18.08
CA ASN A 548 7.83 -20.64 -17.01
C ASN A 548 6.36 -21.02 -17.23
N ALA A 549 6.11 -22.21 -17.76
CA ALA A 549 4.77 -22.72 -18.04
C ALA A 549 3.93 -22.80 -16.74
N ASP A 550 4.60 -22.62 -15.60
CA ASP A 550 4.05 -22.65 -14.25
C ASP A 550 3.80 -21.27 -13.63
N ALA A 551 4.19 -20.15 -14.25
CA ALA A 551 3.89 -18.82 -13.70
C ALA A 551 2.53 -18.33 -14.24
N PRO A 552 1.49 -18.12 -13.41
CA PRO A 552 0.21 -17.60 -13.88
C PRO A 552 0.38 -16.36 -14.75
N VAL A 553 -0.48 -16.20 -15.75
CA VAL A 553 -0.60 -14.96 -16.52
C VAL A 553 -0.82 -13.84 -15.51
N ALA A 554 0.22 -13.06 -15.23
CA ALA A 554 0.19 -12.00 -14.24
C ALA A 554 0.47 -10.68 -14.95
N LEU A 555 -0.37 -9.68 -14.69
CA LEU A 555 -0.23 -8.36 -15.30
C LEU A 555 1.10 -7.70 -14.95
N ASN A 556 1.67 -8.07 -13.79
CA ASN A 556 2.84 -7.42 -13.18
C ASN A 556 4.06 -8.33 -12.99
N THR A 557 4.17 -9.49 -13.66
CA THR A 557 5.36 -10.34 -13.50
C THR A 557 6.01 -10.69 -14.84
N ASN A 558 7.33 -10.47 -14.92
CA ASN A 558 8.21 -11.51 -15.43
C ASN A 558 8.43 -12.43 -14.23
N GLY A 559 7.61 -13.47 -14.13
CA GLY A 559 7.60 -14.38 -12.99
C GLY A 559 8.96 -15.03 -12.77
N ASN A 560 9.76 -14.45 -11.88
CA ASN A 560 10.61 -15.16 -10.94
C ASN A 560 11.20 -14.22 -9.86
N SER A 561 10.54 -14.17 -8.71
CA SER A 561 11.23 -13.98 -7.43
C SER A 561 12.09 -15.21 -7.06
N SER A 562 11.95 -16.32 -7.79
CA SER A 562 12.70 -17.57 -7.57
C SER A 562 14.14 -17.57 -8.17
N GLY A 563 14.55 -16.49 -8.84
CA GLY A 563 15.93 -16.35 -9.32
C GLY A 563 16.32 -17.30 -10.47
N ALA A 564 15.41 -18.07 -11.07
CA ALA A 564 15.75 -18.86 -12.26
C ALA A 564 15.89 -17.93 -13.48
N VAL A 565 17.14 -17.70 -13.87
CA VAL A 565 17.53 -16.97 -15.08
C VAL A 565 17.57 -17.95 -16.24
N VAL A 566 16.91 -17.62 -17.34
CA VAL A 566 16.98 -18.40 -18.58
C VAL A 566 18.15 -17.88 -19.41
N ALA A 567 19.17 -18.72 -19.63
CA ALA A 567 20.32 -18.36 -20.45
C ALA A 567 19.88 -17.93 -21.86
N GLN A 568 20.44 -16.82 -22.34
CA GLN A 568 20.20 -16.28 -23.67
C GLN A 568 21.51 -16.22 -24.45
N ASN A 569 21.43 -16.44 -25.76
CA ASN A 569 22.56 -16.18 -26.65
C ASN A 569 22.64 -14.68 -26.91
N SER A 570 23.58 -14.02 -26.24
CA SER A 570 23.82 -12.60 -26.46
C SER A 570 24.58 -12.36 -27.78
N PRO A 571 24.08 -11.48 -28.67
CA PRO A 571 24.78 -11.12 -29.90
C PRO A 571 26.01 -10.23 -29.65
N PHE A 572 26.20 -9.73 -28.42
CA PHE A 572 27.22 -8.73 -28.08
C PHE A 572 28.41 -9.30 -27.31
N VAL A 573 28.48 -10.62 -27.11
CA VAL A 573 29.48 -11.25 -26.23
C VAL A 573 30.92 -11.04 -26.69
N GLU A 574 31.14 -10.99 -28.00
CA GLU A 574 32.47 -10.78 -28.58
C GLU A 574 32.83 -9.30 -28.74
N ASP A 575 31.93 -8.37 -28.40
CA ASP A 575 32.17 -6.93 -28.53
C ASP A 575 33.17 -6.44 -27.46
N THR A 576 34.05 -5.53 -27.85
CA THR A 576 34.94 -4.83 -26.92
C THR A 576 34.15 -3.73 -26.20
N LEU A 577 34.14 -3.79 -24.86
CA LEU A 577 33.45 -2.82 -24.00
C LEU A 577 34.43 -1.80 -23.40
N THR A 578 34.18 -0.51 -23.60
CA THR A 578 34.83 0.60 -22.89
C THR A 578 33.91 1.12 -21.80
N ALA A 579 34.23 0.82 -20.54
CA ALA A 579 33.39 1.15 -19.39
C ALA A 579 34.24 1.19 -18.08
N PRO A 580 33.72 1.80 -17.00
CA PRO A 580 32.51 2.61 -16.96
C PRO A 580 32.80 4.02 -17.48
N LEU A 581 31.88 4.66 -18.21
CA LEU A 581 32.08 6.02 -18.74
C LEU A 581 32.05 7.07 -17.62
N ASN A 582 32.39 8.32 -17.94
CA ASN A 582 32.47 9.43 -16.97
C ASN A 582 33.58 9.29 -15.91
N ARG A 583 34.66 8.56 -16.23
CA ARG A 583 35.93 8.65 -15.48
C ARG A 583 36.77 9.76 -16.09
N GLY A 584 37.25 10.70 -15.27
CA GLY A 584 38.39 11.54 -15.64
C GLY A 584 39.59 10.63 -15.85
N GLY A 585 39.87 10.23 -17.11
CA GLY A 585 40.92 9.28 -17.45
C GLY A 585 40.47 7.88 -17.89
N ILE A 586 39.27 7.70 -18.42
CA ILE A 586 39.07 6.66 -19.45
C ILE A 586 39.03 7.40 -20.79
N GLY A 587 39.91 7.00 -21.72
CA GLY A 587 39.93 7.48 -23.10
C GLY A 587 38.71 7.07 -23.94
N ALA A 588 37.50 7.22 -23.40
CA ALA A 588 36.27 6.96 -24.12
C ALA A 588 36.08 8.07 -25.15
N VAL A 589 36.50 7.79 -26.37
CA VAL A 589 36.30 8.64 -27.55
C VAL A 589 35.25 8.00 -28.45
N LEU A 590 34.58 8.81 -29.26
CA LEU A 590 33.78 8.36 -30.39
C LEU A 590 34.55 8.60 -31.70
N LYS A 591 34.37 7.74 -32.70
CA LYS A 591 34.98 7.93 -34.03
C LYS A 591 33.98 8.58 -34.99
N ARG A 592 34.48 9.36 -35.94
CA ARG A 592 33.66 9.82 -37.07
C ARG A 592 33.23 8.61 -37.91
N GLY A 593 31.93 8.50 -38.19
CA GLY A 593 31.38 7.44 -39.04
C GLY A 593 31.19 6.07 -38.38
N GLU A 594 31.53 5.87 -37.10
CA GLU A 594 31.30 4.58 -36.44
C GLU A 594 29.84 4.35 -36.03
N ASN A 595 29.53 3.11 -35.65
CA ASN A 595 28.20 2.67 -35.23
C ASN A 595 28.20 1.85 -33.93
N PRO A 596 28.68 2.41 -32.80
CA PRO A 596 28.78 1.72 -31.52
C PRO A 596 27.41 1.42 -30.90
N LEU A 597 27.41 0.51 -29.91
CA LEU A 597 26.34 0.45 -28.92
C LEU A 597 26.71 1.31 -27.71
N ILE A 598 25.72 2.02 -27.19
CA ILE A 598 25.78 2.71 -25.91
C ILE A 598 24.92 1.91 -24.93
N ASP A 599 25.54 1.37 -23.89
CA ASP A 599 24.84 0.65 -22.83
C ASP A 599 24.43 1.62 -21.74
N VAL A 600 23.13 1.65 -21.44
CA VAL A 600 22.53 2.47 -20.39
C VAL A 600 21.96 1.55 -19.31
N VAL A 601 22.36 1.74 -18.05
CA VAL A 601 21.92 0.93 -16.92
C VAL A 601 20.83 1.66 -16.15
N ILE A 602 19.71 1.00 -15.91
CA ILE A 602 18.62 1.52 -15.08
C ILE A 602 18.56 0.67 -13.81
N ARG A 603 18.54 1.31 -12.64
CA ARG A 603 18.58 0.60 -11.35
C ARG A 603 17.47 1.05 -10.40
N THR A 604 16.86 0.08 -9.72
CA THR A 604 16.01 0.32 -8.55
C THR A 604 16.86 0.35 -7.26
N LYS A 605 16.65 1.37 -6.41
CA LYS A 605 17.48 1.60 -5.21
C LYS A 605 16.71 1.48 -3.90
N LYS A 606 15.56 2.16 -3.82
CA LYS A 606 14.75 2.27 -2.58
C LYS A 606 13.42 1.50 -2.63
N LEU A 607 13.08 0.94 -3.79
CA LEU A 607 11.78 0.32 -4.03
C LEU A 607 11.66 -1.04 -3.33
N GLY A 608 10.52 -1.26 -2.68
CA GLY A 608 10.19 -2.54 -2.06
C GLY A 608 9.47 -3.50 -2.99
N HIS A 609 8.81 -3.02 -4.04
CA HIS A 609 8.11 -3.82 -5.05
C HIS A 609 8.72 -3.57 -6.44
N SER A 610 8.32 -4.35 -7.43
CA SER A 610 8.79 -4.19 -8.81
C SER A 610 8.53 -2.78 -9.35
N PHE A 611 9.39 -2.33 -10.27
CA PHE A 611 9.25 -1.10 -11.03
C PHE A 611 8.91 -1.39 -12.50
N PRO A 612 7.88 -0.75 -13.06
CA PRO A 612 6.82 -0.04 -12.36
C PRO A 612 5.91 -0.98 -11.55
N GLY A 613 5.20 -0.42 -10.58
CA GLY A 613 4.12 -1.11 -9.86
C GLY A 613 2.74 -0.61 -10.30
N GLY A 614 1.68 -1.22 -9.76
CA GLY A 614 0.30 -0.83 -10.00
C GLY A 614 -0.22 -1.27 -11.36
N THR A 615 -0.82 -0.33 -12.08
CA THR A 615 -1.57 -0.54 -13.32
C THR A 615 -0.69 -0.49 -14.56
N ILE A 616 0.31 -1.39 -14.65
CA ILE A 616 1.44 -1.25 -15.59
C ILE A 616 1.07 -1.35 -17.08
N ASP A 617 -0.12 -1.87 -17.39
CA ASP A 617 -0.72 -1.92 -18.72
C ASP A 617 -1.17 -0.54 -19.22
N ALA A 618 -1.44 0.40 -18.31
CA ALA A 618 -1.85 1.75 -18.65
C ALA A 618 -0.73 2.78 -18.48
N LEU A 619 0.44 2.43 -17.92
CA LEU A 619 1.55 3.37 -17.72
C LEU A 619 2.31 3.63 -19.03
N ASP A 620 2.91 4.81 -19.14
CA ASP A 620 3.87 5.12 -20.20
C ASP A 620 5.18 5.61 -19.58
N ILE A 621 6.14 4.69 -19.53
CA ILE A 621 7.46 4.88 -18.93
C ILE A 621 8.48 4.43 -19.95
N TRP A 622 9.43 5.30 -20.27
CA TRP A 622 10.41 5.03 -21.31
C TRP A 622 11.79 5.57 -20.96
N VAL A 623 12.79 4.97 -21.59
CA VAL A 623 14.16 5.47 -21.56
C VAL A 623 14.41 6.29 -22.82
N GLU A 624 14.73 7.55 -22.61
CA GLU A 624 15.12 8.49 -23.66
C GLU A 624 16.65 8.55 -23.71
N LEU A 625 17.20 8.55 -24.93
CA LEU A 625 18.62 8.83 -25.18
C LEU A 625 18.72 9.87 -26.31
N THR A 626 19.38 10.97 -26.03
CA THR A 626 19.70 12.04 -27.00
C THR A 626 21.22 12.14 -27.19
N ALA A 627 21.64 12.37 -28.44
CA ALA A 627 23.02 12.71 -28.77
C ALA A 627 23.09 14.04 -29.53
N GLU A 628 23.87 14.97 -28.99
CA GLU A 628 24.02 16.35 -29.45
C GLU A 628 25.51 16.67 -29.62
N ASP A 629 25.90 17.37 -30.68
CA ASP A 629 27.28 17.89 -30.80
C ASP A 629 27.48 19.23 -30.07
N GLU A 630 28.70 19.77 -30.04
CA GLU A 630 28.97 21.05 -29.37
C GLU A 630 28.26 22.28 -29.97
N THR A 631 27.65 22.15 -31.15
CA THR A 631 26.90 23.24 -31.81
C THR A 631 25.42 23.25 -31.43
N GLY A 632 24.95 22.22 -30.73
CA GLY A 632 23.52 22.02 -30.45
C GLY A 632 22.81 21.14 -31.46
N ARG A 633 23.52 20.54 -32.43
CA ARG A 633 22.89 19.67 -33.43
C ARG A 633 22.59 18.31 -32.80
N VAL A 634 21.31 18.05 -32.58
CA VAL A 634 20.81 16.70 -32.25
C VAL A 634 20.86 15.84 -33.51
N PHE A 635 21.65 14.77 -33.49
CA PHE A 635 21.79 13.83 -34.61
C PHE A 635 21.25 12.44 -34.30
N TYR A 636 20.79 12.22 -33.06
CA TYR A 636 20.14 11.00 -32.61
C TYR A 636 19.20 11.30 -31.46
N HIS A 637 17.99 10.73 -31.49
CA HIS A 637 17.00 10.85 -30.44
C HIS A 637 16.06 9.65 -30.40
N SER A 638 16.29 8.74 -29.45
CA SER A 638 15.31 7.70 -29.10
C SER A 638 14.44 8.16 -27.93
N GLY A 639 13.14 7.84 -27.96
CA GLY A 639 12.21 8.22 -26.89
C GLY A 639 11.64 9.63 -27.01
N ASN A 640 11.68 10.21 -28.19
CA ASN A 640 11.01 11.48 -28.47
C ASN A 640 9.48 11.31 -28.46
N LEU A 641 8.76 12.40 -28.16
CA LEU A 641 7.32 12.45 -28.41
C LEU A 641 7.10 12.71 -29.90
N GLN A 642 6.12 12.03 -30.49
CA GLN A 642 5.79 12.18 -31.91
C GLN A 642 5.35 13.62 -32.27
N TRP A 643 4.82 14.35 -31.30
CA TRP A 643 4.58 15.79 -31.29
C TRP A 643 4.52 16.28 -29.83
N LYS A 644 4.40 17.60 -29.59
CA LYS A 644 4.52 18.24 -28.26
C LYS A 644 3.87 17.48 -27.09
N ASP A 645 2.68 16.94 -27.30
CA ASP A 645 1.88 16.23 -26.28
C ASP A 645 1.43 14.84 -26.77
N GLY A 646 2.20 14.26 -27.69
CA GLY A 646 1.87 13.03 -28.40
C GLY A 646 2.23 11.73 -27.67
N PRO A 647 2.00 10.59 -28.33
CA PRO A 647 2.57 9.33 -27.90
C PRO A 647 4.10 9.38 -27.98
N THR A 648 4.76 8.68 -27.08
CA THR A 648 6.20 8.41 -27.15
C THR A 648 6.47 7.51 -28.35
N ASP A 649 7.63 7.71 -29.00
CA ASP A 649 8.13 6.84 -30.06
C ASP A 649 7.88 5.34 -29.76
N GLU A 650 7.46 4.61 -30.78
CA GLU A 650 7.12 3.18 -30.65
C GLU A 650 8.37 2.34 -30.39
N GLY A 651 9.48 2.70 -31.03
CA GLY A 651 10.76 1.99 -30.93
C GLY A 651 11.53 2.26 -29.64
N ALA A 652 11.08 3.22 -28.82
CA ALA A 652 11.70 3.54 -27.55
C ALA A 652 11.61 2.37 -26.56
N GLU A 653 12.65 2.22 -25.74
CA GLU A 653 12.65 1.28 -24.63
C GLU A 653 11.55 1.63 -23.63
N LYS A 654 10.69 0.66 -23.26
CA LYS A 654 9.49 0.90 -22.44
C LYS A 654 9.34 -0.11 -21.31
N TYR A 655 9.06 0.40 -20.12
CA TYR A 655 8.68 -0.41 -18.95
C TYR A 655 7.17 -0.44 -18.80
N ARG A 656 6.52 -1.46 -19.37
CA ARG A 656 5.07 -1.63 -19.40
C ARG A 656 4.67 -3.11 -19.53
N SER A 657 3.38 -3.39 -19.44
CA SER A 657 2.79 -4.66 -19.88
C SER A 657 1.92 -4.45 -21.11
N VAL A 658 2.05 -5.33 -22.10
CA VAL A 658 1.16 -5.39 -23.26
C VAL A 658 0.32 -6.64 -23.13
N LEU A 659 -0.98 -6.44 -22.93
CA LEU A 659 -1.95 -7.50 -22.72
C LEU A 659 -2.77 -7.71 -23.99
N VAL A 660 -3.25 -8.93 -24.21
CA VAL A 660 -4.05 -9.28 -25.39
C VAL A 660 -5.37 -9.92 -25.01
N ASP A 661 -6.37 -9.70 -25.86
CA ASP A 661 -7.72 -10.26 -25.75
C ASP A 661 -7.85 -11.62 -26.46
N ALA A 662 -9.07 -12.16 -26.52
CA ALA A 662 -9.36 -13.45 -27.17
C ALA A 662 -9.05 -13.49 -28.68
N HIS A 663 -8.91 -12.33 -29.33
CA HIS A 663 -8.57 -12.18 -30.75
C HIS A 663 -7.08 -11.84 -30.95
N GLY A 664 -6.30 -11.77 -29.87
CA GLY A 664 -4.90 -11.35 -29.94
C GLY A 664 -4.75 -9.85 -30.21
N LYS A 665 -5.79 -9.02 -29.97
CA LYS A 665 -5.71 -7.56 -30.03
C LYS A 665 -5.26 -6.99 -28.69
N ARG A 666 -4.59 -5.84 -28.69
CA ARG A 666 -4.10 -5.18 -27.47
C ARG A 666 -5.26 -4.72 -26.59
N ILE A 667 -5.10 -4.87 -25.27
CA ILE A 667 -5.93 -4.20 -24.25
C ILE A 667 -5.40 -2.78 -24.05
N ASP A 668 -6.08 -1.78 -24.60
CA ASP A 668 -5.68 -0.36 -24.56
C ASP A 668 -6.77 0.57 -23.97
N LYS A 669 -8.01 0.08 -23.91
CA LYS A 669 -9.21 0.74 -23.33
C LYS A 669 -9.43 0.45 -21.84
N ARG A 670 -8.49 -0.23 -21.18
CA ARG A 670 -8.64 -0.74 -19.80
C ARG A 670 -9.78 -1.75 -19.62
N ASN A 671 -10.13 -2.50 -20.67
CA ASN A 671 -11.06 -3.64 -20.64
C ASN A 671 -10.44 -4.86 -19.94
N VAL A 672 -10.24 -4.77 -18.63
CA VAL A 672 -9.53 -5.81 -17.85
C VAL A 672 -10.22 -7.19 -17.89
N TRP A 673 -11.55 -7.24 -18.01
CA TRP A 673 -12.29 -8.51 -18.15
C TRP A 673 -11.93 -9.29 -19.42
N ALA A 674 -11.47 -8.59 -20.47
CA ALA A 674 -11.15 -9.19 -21.76
C ALA A 674 -9.72 -9.76 -21.83
N ILE A 675 -8.91 -9.60 -20.78
CA ILE A 675 -7.53 -10.10 -20.78
C ILE A 675 -7.53 -11.62 -20.96
N ARG A 676 -6.75 -12.12 -21.94
CA ARG A 676 -6.52 -13.54 -22.20
C ARG A 676 -5.05 -13.92 -22.21
N GLY A 677 -4.15 -12.98 -22.48
CA GLY A 677 -2.70 -13.24 -22.46
C GLY A 677 -1.87 -12.00 -22.22
N VAL A 678 -0.58 -12.22 -21.96
CA VAL A 678 0.45 -11.17 -21.86
C VAL A 678 1.37 -11.33 -23.07
N ALA A 679 1.39 -10.33 -23.96
CA ALA A 679 2.29 -10.32 -25.11
C ALA A 679 3.74 -10.14 -24.66
N TYR A 680 3.98 -9.21 -23.74
CA TYR A 680 5.21 -9.09 -22.94
C TYR A 680 4.96 -8.19 -21.73
N ALA A 681 5.78 -8.33 -20.69
CA ALA A 681 5.86 -7.41 -19.58
C ALA A 681 7.33 -7.07 -19.33
N LYS A 682 7.64 -5.81 -19.04
CA LYS A 682 8.99 -5.38 -18.70
C LYS A 682 8.98 -4.62 -17.38
N VAL A 683 9.55 -5.25 -16.36
CA VAL A 683 9.64 -4.75 -14.99
C VAL A 683 11.03 -5.01 -14.41
N ILE A 684 11.50 -4.12 -13.54
CA ILE A 684 12.76 -4.27 -12.79
C ILE A 684 12.41 -4.66 -11.34
N PRO A 685 12.90 -5.80 -10.82
CA PRO A 685 12.68 -6.17 -9.43
C PRO A 685 13.25 -5.18 -8.39
N PRO A 686 12.84 -5.27 -7.12
CA PRO A 686 13.45 -4.53 -6.01
C PRO A 686 14.96 -4.74 -5.89
N GLY A 687 15.73 -3.65 -5.88
CA GLY A 687 17.19 -3.68 -5.79
C GLY A 687 17.88 -4.27 -7.02
N ALA A 688 17.20 -4.43 -8.15
CA ALA A 688 17.78 -4.95 -9.39
C ALA A 688 18.13 -3.83 -10.38
N ALA A 689 18.63 -4.23 -11.54
CA ALA A 689 18.94 -3.36 -12.66
C ALA A 689 18.50 -3.99 -13.99
N ASP A 690 18.43 -3.17 -15.04
CA ASP A 690 18.26 -3.55 -16.44
C ASP A 690 19.28 -2.80 -17.31
N VAL A 691 19.59 -3.31 -18.50
CA VAL A 691 20.53 -2.72 -19.46
C VAL A 691 19.84 -2.45 -20.80
N VAL A 692 19.97 -1.24 -21.31
CA VAL A 692 19.41 -0.85 -22.61
C VAL A 692 20.55 -0.59 -23.57
N HIS A 693 20.51 -1.22 -24.75
CA HIS A 693 21.57 -1.16 -25.74
C HIS A 693 21.17 -0.24 -26.89
N TYR A 694 21.69 0.99 -26.96
CA TYR A 694 21.36 1.93 -28.02
C TYR A 694 22.38 1.90 -29.16
N ARG A 695 21.92 1.70 -30.39
CA ARG A 695 22.77 1.74 -31.59
C ARG A 695 22.87 3.16 -32.11
N LEU A 696 24.08 3.73 -32.05
CA LEU A 696 24.31 5.13 -32.34
C LEU A 696 25.18 5.30 -33.60
N LYS A 697 24.61 5.82 -34.68
CA LYS A 697 25.37 6.12 -35.92
C LYS A 697 26.00 7.51 -35.83
N ILE A 698 27.32 7.57 -35.67
CA ILE A 698 28.05 8.84 -35.56
C ILE A 698 28.25 9.46 -36.96
N PRO A 699 27.78 10.68 -37.23
CA PRO A 699 27.99 11.34 -38.53
C PRO A 699 29.48 11.60 -38.81
N LYS A 700 29.88 11.61 -40.09
CA LYS A 700 31.28 11.90 -40.47
C LYS A 700 31.65 13.36 -40.25
N ASP A 701 30.67 14.25 -40.43
CA ASP A 701 30.74 15.70 -40.31
C ASP A 701 30.43 16.22 -38.89
N ILE A 702 30.34 15.34 -37.90
CA ILE A 702 29.98 15.69 -36.52
C ILE A 702 30.98 16.67 -35.87
N GLY A 703 30.61 17.36 -34.80
CA GLY A 703 31.53 18.18 -34.02
C GLY A 703 32.72 17.43 -33.38
N LYS A 704 33.55 18.14 -32.61
CA LYS A 704 34.67 17.59 -31.84
C LYS A 704 34.22 16.91 -30.54
N ARG A 705 32.99 17.17 -30.08
CA ARG A 705 32.44 16.60 -28.85
C ARG A 705 31.00 16.20 -29.08
N VAL A 706 30.60 15.09 -28.48
CA VAL A 706 29.21 14.63 -28.46
C VAL A 706 28.78 14.48 -27.02
N THR A 707 27.64 15.08 -26.70
CA THR A 707 26.98 14.98 -25.41
C THR A 707 25.85 13.98 -25.52
N LEU A 708 25.91 12.93 -24.70
CA LEU A 708 24.84 11.94 -24.54
C LEU A 708 24.05 12.29 -23.28
N THR A 709 22.72 12.33 -23.40
CA THR A 709 21.81 12.55 -22.27
C THR A 709 20.80 11.40 -22.22
N ALA A 710 20.76 10.69 -21.10
CA ALA A 710 19.81 9.60 -20.87
C ALA A 710 18.83 9.96 -19.76
N ARG A 711 17.53 9.75 -19.99
CA ARG A 711 16.45 10.04 -19.02
C ARG A 711 15.53 8.86 -18.88
N LEU A 712 15.11 8.58 -17.65
CA LEU A 712 13.96 7.71 -17.39
C LEU A 712 12.72 8.58 -17.17
N ASN A 713 11.83 8.58 -18.15
CA ASN A 713 10.62 9.41 -18.16
C ASN A 713 9.42 8.63 -17.64
N TYR A 714 8.54 9.30 -16.90
CA TYR A 714 7.31 8.73 -16.35
C TYR A 714 6.10 9.57 -16.71
N ARG A 715 5.09 8.94 -17.34
CA ARG A 715 3.75 9.47 -17.56
C ARG A 715 2.72 8.46 -17.04
N LYS A 716 1.80 8.92 -16.19
CA LYS A 716 0.86 8.03 -15.47
C LYS A 716 -0.07 7.23 -16.38
N PHE A 717 -0.50 7.81 -17.50
CA PHE A 717 -1.33 7.09 -18.48
C PHE A 717 -0.74 7.19 -19.89
N ASP A 718 -0.71 6.06 -20.60
CA ASP A 718 -0.44 5.99 -22.03
C ASP A 718 -1.35 6.95 -22.79
N TRP A 719 -0.79 7.54 -23.84
CA TRP A 719 -1.47 8.58 -24.62
C TRP A 719 -2.82 8.10 -25.16
N PHE A 720 -2.89 6.91 -25.76
CA PHE A 720 -4.15 6.40 -26.31
C PHE A 720 -5.17 6.15 -25.20
N ASN A 721 -4.72 5.53 -24.10
CA ASN A 721 -5.58 5.28 -22.96
C ASN A 721 -6.17 6.58 -22.39
N ASN A 722 -5.35 7.61 -22.20
CA ASN A 722 -5.80 8.92 -21.73
C ASN A 722 -6.84 9.56 -22.68
N PHE A 723 -6.60 9.49 -23.99
CA PHE A 723 -7.55 9.99 -24.99
C PHE A 723 -8.88 9.23 -24.96
N PHE A 724 -8.85 7.89 -24.92
CA PHE A 724 -10.06 7.08 -24.83
C PHE A 724 -10.86 7.37 -23.55
N MET A 725 -10.17 7.57 -22.42
CA MET A 725 -10.81 7.79 -21.13
C MET A 725 -11.61 9.11 -21.05
N TYR A 726 -11.28 10.09 -21.90
CA TYR A 726 -11.97 11.38 -21.96
C TYR A 726 -12.89 11.51 -23.17
N ALA A 727 -12.39 11.23 -24.37
CA ALA A 727 -13.09 11.50 -25.62
C ALA A 727 -13.68 10.24 -26.29
N GLY A 728 -13.31 9.04 -25.83
CA GLY A 728 -13.69 7.78 -26.46
C GLY A 728 -15.16 7.39 -26.22
N ARG A 729 -15.84 6.95 -27.27
CA ARG A 729 -17.10 6.17 -27.19
C ARG A 729 -17.07 5.06 -28.23
N THR A 730 -17.81 3.98 -28.00
CA THR A 730 -18.02 2.93 -28.99
C THR A 730 -19.28 3.20 -29.81
N ALA A 731 -19.44 2.54 -30.95
CA ALA A 731 -20.71 2.49 -31.70
C ALA A 731 -21.84 1.89 -30.83
N ALA A 732 -23.09 2.38 -30.99
CA ALA A 732 -24.30 1.72 -30.48
C ALA A 732 -24.77 0.66 -31.50
N GLU A 733 -25.31 -0.54 -31.21
CA GLU A 733 -25.85 -1.23 -30.01
C GLU A 733 -25.30 -2.68 -29.91
N PRO A 734 -25.36 -3.35 -28.74
CA PRO A 734 -25.68 -4.78 -28.71
C PRO A 734 -27.20 -4.97 -28.82
N LYS A 735 -27.66 -5.72 -29.83
CA LYS A 735 -29.06 -6.15 -29.93
C LYS A 735 -29.48 -6.85 -28.62
N PRO A 736 -30.65 -6.55 -28.02
CA PRO A 736 -31.07 -7.01 -26.69
C PRO A 736 -31.18 -8.53 -26.46
N GLU A 737 -30.85 -9.35 -27.44
CA GLU A 737 -31.07 -10.79 -27.42
C GLU A 737 -29.85 -11.58 -26.92
N LEU A 738 -28.64 -11.01 -26.91
CA LEU A 738 -27.45 -11.71 -26.38
C LEU A 738 -27.22 -11.49 -24.88
N ALA A 739 -27.53 -10.30 -24.35
CA ALA A 739 -27.38 -10.00 -22.92
C ALA A 739 -28.39 -10.76 -22.03
N SER A 740 -29.53 -11.18 -22.60
CA SER A 740 -30.62 -11.87 -21.90
C SER A 740 -30.42 -13.40 -21.80
N ALA A 741 -29.72 -14.02 -22.76
CA ALA A 741 -29.45 -15.46 -22.73
C ALA A 741 -28.49 -15.86 -21.60
N ILE A 742 -27.56 -14.97 -21.23
CA ILE A 742 -26.49 -15.20 -20.24
C ILE A 742 -27.05 -15.38 -18.81
N TYR A 743 -28.24 -14.83 -18.51
CA TYR A 743 -28.87 -15.00 -17.18
C TYR A 743 -29.77 -16.25 -17.09
N LYS A 744 -30.30 -16.75 -18.23
CA LYS A 744 -31.22 -17.91 -18.22
C LYS A 744 -30.52 -19.26 -18.04
N ALA A 745 -29.22 -19.37 -18.32
CA ALA A 745 -28.44 -20.58 -18.02
C ALA A 745 -28.18 -20.78 -16.50
N GLY A 746 -28.41 -19.76 -15.67
CA GLY A 746 -28.23 -19.83 -14.22
C GLY A 746 -29.41 -20.44 -13.44
N LYS A 747 -30.46 -20.93 -14.11
CA LYS A 747 -31.61 -21.58 -13.46
C LYS A 747 -31.55 -23.12 -13.44
N SER A 748 -30.54 -23.75 -14.04
CA SER A 748 -30.40 -25.20 -14.07
C SER A 748 -29.02 -25.66 -13.61
N GLY A 749 -28.80 -25.72 -12.29
CA GLY A 749 -27.60 -26.32 -11.70
C GLY A 749 -26.33 -25.50 -11.88
N ASN A 750 -25.40 -25.68 -10.96
CA ASN A 750 -24.10 -25.00 -10.88
C ASN A 750 -23.38 -24.92 -12.26
N PRO A 751 -23.32 -23.76 -12.93
CA PRO A 751 -22.70 -23.62 -14.25
C PRO A 751 -21.16 -23.55 -14.18
N TYR A 752 -20.56 -23.68 -12.99
CA TYR A 752 -19.13 -23.49 -12.73
C TYR A 752 -18.42 -24.78 -12.30
N GLY A 753 -18.96 -25.94 -12.67
CA GLY A 753 -18.31 -27.25 -12.49
C GLY A 753 -16.93 -27.32 -13.17
N SER A 754 -16.08 -28.22 -12.69
CA SER A 754 -14.66 -28.35 -13.06
C SER A 754 -14.40 -28.69 -14.54
N ASP A 755 -15.43 -29.07 -15.29
CA ASP A 755 -15.30 -29.76 -16.58
C ASP A 755 -15.89 -29.00 -17.77
N ALA A 756 -16.27 -27.72 -17.61
CA ALA A 756 -16.66 -26.90 -18.75
C ALA A 756 -15.40 -26.42 -19.51
N GLU A 757 -14.88 -27.26 -20.41
CA GLU A 757 -14.04 -26.79 -21.52
C GLU A 757 -14.85 -25.74 -22.29
N VAL A 758 -14.48 -24.46 -22.16
CA VAL A 758 -14.95 -23.44 -23.08
C VAL A 758 -14.28 -23.74 -24.42
N PRO A 759 -15.01 -24.10 -25.48
CA PRO A 759 -14.40 -24.31 -26.78
C PRO A 759 -13.76 -22.99 -27.20
N LEU A 760 -12.44 -23.00 -27.41
CA LEU A 760 -11.74 -21.97 -28.20
C LEU A 760 -12.16 -22.13 -29.68
N GLY A 761 -13.46 -22.00 -29.95
CA GLY A 761 -14.07 -22.12 -31.26
C GLY A 761 -13.72 -20.90 -32.09
N ILE A 762 -12.58 -20.97 -32.77
CA ILE A 762 -12.28 -20.10 -33.92
C ILE A 762 -13.21 -20.55 -35.06
N GLY A 763 -14.45 -20.09 -35.03
CA GLY A 763 -15.32 -20.14 -36.18
C GLY A 763 -14.83 -19.13 -37.21
N LYS A 764 -14.26 -19.62 -38.32
CA LYS A 764 -14.01 -18.79 -39.52
C LYS A 764 -15.37 -18.37 -40.10
N GLY A 765 -15.92 -17.28 -39.60
CA GLY A 765 -17.11 -16.63 -40.13
C GLY A 765 -17.03 -15.14 -39.82
N LYS A 766 -17.41 -14.29 -40.77
CA LYS A 766 -17.34 -12.83 -40.71
C LYS A 766 -17.89 -12.28 -39.37
N THR A 767 -17.00 -11.85 -38.47
CA THR A 767 -17.34 -11.16 -37.21
C THR A 767 -16.69 -9.78 -37.22
N GLU A 768 -17.27 -8.85 -37.97
CA GLU A 768 -16.99 -7.43 -37.80
C GLU A 768 -18.22 -6.82 -37.09
N GLY A 769 -18.02 -6.31 -35.87
CA GLY A 769 -19.04 -5.54 -35.13
C GLY A 769 -19.85 -6.32 -34.08
N LEU A 770 -19.23 -7.23 -33.32
CA LEU A 770 -19.89 -7.99 -32.25
C LEU A 770 -19.15 -7.88 -30.91
N VAL A 771 -19.87 -7.54 -29.84
CA VAL A 771 -19.36 -7.65 -28.46
C VAL A 771 -19.39 -9.12 -28.04
N GLY A 772 -18.23 -9.71 -27.76
CA GLY A 772 -18.09 -11.05 -27.19
C GLY A 772 -17.58 -11.01 -25.75
N HIS A 773 -17.78 -12.08 -24.97
CA HIS A 773 -17.34 -12.16 -23.56
C HIS A 773 -15.86 -11.85 -23.33
N GLY A 774 -15.00 -12.06 -24.35
CA GLY A 774 -13.55 -11.84 -24.28
C GLY A 774 -12.98 -10.77 -25.19
N PHE A 775 -13.80 -9.96 -25.88
CA PHE A 775 -13.32 -8.91 -26.78
C PHE A 775 -14.41 -7.86 -27.11
N ASP A 776 -13.98 -6.65 -27.45
CA ASP A 776 -14.87 -5.60 -27.97
C ASP A 776 -14.23 -4.97 -29.21
N ASP A 777 -14.76 -5.33 -30.37
CA ASP A 777 -14.33 -4.88 -31.69
C ASP A 777 -15.18 -3.72 -32.25
N ARG A 778 -16.12 -3.18 -31.45
CA ARG A 778 -16.92 -2.03 -31.88
C ARG A 778 -16.02 -0.89 -32.28
N GLU A 779 -16.43 -0.18 -33.32
CA GLU A 779 -15.75 1.03 -33.77
C GLU A 779 -15.70 2.07 -32.64
N ILE A 780 -14.55 2.72 -32.51
CA ILE A 780 -14.29 3.73 -31.49
C ILE A 780 -14.31 5.10 -32.14
N PHE A 781 -15.11 6.01 -31.58
CA PHE A 781 -15.17 7.41 -31.94
C PHE A 781 -14.59 8.27 -30.83
N PHE A 782 -13.94 9.38 -31.19
CA PHE A 782 -13.33 10.34 -30.26
C PHE A 782 -14.09 11.66 -30.21
N ASP A 783 -15.40 11.61 -29.98
CA ASP A 783 -16.32 12.77 -29.99
C ASP A 783 -17.25 12.78 -28.76
N ALA A 784 -16.90 12.06 -27.69
CA ALA A 784 -17.67 12.03 -26.46
C ALA A 784 -17.82 13.43 -25.81
N ASN A 785 -18.93 13.66 -25.11
CA ASN A 785 -19.20 14.94 -24.46
C ASN A 785 -18.27 15.20 -23.27
N LEU A 786 -17.28 16.08 -23.47
CA LEU A 786 -16.29 16.44 -22.45
C LEU A 786 -16.86 17.24 -21.28
N ASP A 787 -18.07 17.80 -21.37
CA ASP A 787 -18.69 18.54 -20.27
C ASP A 787 -19.10 17.59 -19.11
N THR A 788 -19.27 16.31 -19.42
CA THR A 788 -19.69 15.27 -18.45
C THR A 788 -18.54 14.56 -17.75
N VAL A 789 -17.28 14.79 -18.14
CA VAL A 789 -16.12 14.11 -17.54
C VAL A 789 -15.92 14.53 -16.09
N SER A 790 -15.38 13.65 -15.27
CA SER A 790 -15.03 13.92 -13.88
C SER A 790 -13.76 14.78 -13.77
N GLY A 791 -13.65 15.54 -12.68
CA GLY A 791 -12.56 16.50 -12.46
C GLY A 791 -12.85 17.91 -12.99
N LEU A 792 -11.90 18.82 -12.75
CA LEU A 792 -12.07 20.24 -13.10
C LEU A 792 -11.73 20.53 -14.57
N VAL A 793 -10.83 19.74 -15.16
CA VAL A 793 -10.44 19.86 -16.56
C VAL A 793 -11.47 19.17 -17.47
N LYS A 794 -12.31 19.97 -18.14
CA LYS A 794 -13.29 19.52 -19.16
C LYS A 794 -12.63 19.41 -20.55
N ASP A 795 -11.51 18.71 -20.58
CA ASP A 795 -10.63 18.52 -21.73
C ASP A 795 -9.92 17.16 -21.60
N VAL A 796 -9.49 16.54 -22.70
CA VAL A 796 -8.43 15.53 -22.70
C VAL A 796 -7.16 16.19 -22.14
N PRO A 797 -6.72 15.83 -20.92
CA PRO A 797 -5.65 16.55 -20.27
C PRO A 797 -4.29 16.18 -20.87
N ILE A 798 -3.40 17.16 -21.00
CA ILE A 798 -1.97 16.91 -21.21
C ILE A 798 -1.39 16.47 -19.86
N LEU A 799 -0.98 15.22 -19.78
CA LEU A 799 -0.45 14.66 -18.53
C LEU A 799 1.02 15.05 -18.35
N PRO A 800 1.44 15.37 -17.10
CA PRO A 800 2.82 15.72 -16.82
C PRO A 800 3.75 14.53 -17.05
N ILE A 801 4.90 14.82 -17.65
CA ILE A 801 6.03 13.90 -17.75
C ILE A 801 7.00 14.25 -16.64
N THR A 802 7.33 13.27 -15.81
CA THR A 802 8.31 13.43 -14.73
C THR A 802 9.58 12.67 -15.10
N VAL A 803 10.70 13.37 -15.19
CA VAL A 803 12.03 12.75 -15.33
C VAL A 803 12.42 12.16 -13.97
N LEU A 804 12.40 10.84 -13.85
CA LEU A 804 12.71 10.15 -12.59
C LEU A 804 14.18 10.26 -12.21
N CYS A 805 15.05 10.14 -13.22
CA CYS A 805 16.49 10.29 -13.12
C CYS A 805 17.06 10.63 -14.50
N GLU A 806 18.20 11.31 -14.49
CA GLU A 806 18.96 11.71 -15.68
C GLU A 806 20.44 11.41 -15.45
N ASP A 807 21.13 11.00 -16.51
CA ASP A 807 22.59 11.00 -16.58
C ASP A 807 23.04 11.65 -17.89
N LYS A 808 24.19 12.33 -17.84
CA LYS A 808 24.71 13.14 -18.93
C LYS A 808 26.22 13.02 -19.00
N ILE A 809 26.74 12.66 -20.17
CA ILE A 809 28.18 12.55 -20.41
C ILE A 809 28.57 13.27 -21.71
N THR A 810 29.76 13.86 -21.75
CA THR A 810 30.32 14.45 -22.96
C THR A 810 31.59 13.70 -23.35
N LEU A 811 31.63 13.21 -24.58
CA LEU A 811 32.70 12.39 -25.12
C LEU A 811 33.42 13.15 -26.25
N PRO A 812 34.76 13.13 -26.28
CA PRO A 812 35.52 13.62 -27.43
C PRO A 812 35.28 12.77 -28.68
N VAL A 813 35.30 13.40 -29.86
CA VAL A 813 35.23 12.74 -31.16
C VAL A 813 36.58 12.82 -31.88
N VAL A 814 37.10 11.67 -32.28
CA VAL A 814 38.38 11.48 -32.98
C VAL A 814 38.18 11.14 -34.46
N GLY A 815 39.26 11.19 -35.24
CA GLY A 815 39.24 10.83 -36.66
C GLY A 815 38.86 9.35 -36.90
N GLU A 816 38.36 9.04 -38.10
CA GLU A 816 37.90 7.69 -38.49
C GLU A 816 39.00 6.61 -38.30
N LYS A 817 40.25 6.97 -38.60
CA LYS A 817 41.42 6.07 -38.54
C LYS A 817 42.25 6.20 -37.27
N GLU A 818 41.82 7.01 -36.30
CA GLU A 818 42.61 7.28 -35.10
C GLU A 818 42.64 6.04 -34.17
N SER A 819 43.81 5.75 -33.62
CA SER A 819 43.99 4.64 -32.68
C SER A 819 43.27 4.95 -31.37
N LEU A 820 42.53 3.97 -30.85
CA LEU A 820 41.90 4.07 -29.53
C LEU A 820 42.98 3.79 -28.47
N SER A 821 43.84 4.76 -28.17
CA SER A 821 44.65 4.72 -26.95
C SER A 821 44.53 6.05 -26.22
N SER A 822 44.22 5.99 -24.92
CA SER A 822 44.29 7.14 -24.03
C SER A 822 44.28 6.69 -22.56
N PRO A 823 44.95 7.47 -21.69
CA PRO A 823 45.53 7.01 -20.42
C PRO A 823 44.48 6.58 -19.41
N VAL A 824 44.78 5.51 -18.67
CA VAL A 824 43.98 5.00 -17.55
C VAL A 824 44.34 5.79 -16.30
N THR A 825 43.47 6.69 -15.85
CA THR A 825 43.57 7.24 -14.50
C THR A 825 42.79 6.32 -13.54
N PRO A 826 43.33 5.96 -12.35
CA PRO A 826 42.62 5.14 -11.39
C PRO A 826 41.28 5.79 -11.00
N GLY A 827 40.18 5.05 -11.12
CA GLY A 827 38.83 5.50 -10.72
C GLY A 827 38.56 5.34 -9.22
N ASP A 828 37.36 5.76 -8.78
CA ASP A 828 36.86 5.48 -7.42
C ASP A 828 36.46 4.00 -7.32
N GLU A 829 37.36 3.20 -6.75
CA GLU A 829 37.19 1.75 -6.56
C GLU A 829 35.79 1.38 -6.03
N LYS A 830 35.25 2.17 -5.10
CA LYS A 830 33.96 1.90 -4.46
C LYS A 830 32.77 2.21 -5.35
N LYS A 831 32.79 3.32 -6.09
CA LYS A 831 31.70 3.64 -7.01
C LYS A 831 31.72 2.72 -8.23
N ASP A 832 32.91 2.45 -8.74
CA ASP A 832 33.07 1.69 -9.97
C ASP A 832 32.70 0.21 -9.81
N ARG A 833 33.06 -0.42 -8.69
CA ARG A 833 32.61 -1.81 -8.45
C ARG A 833 31.09 -1.91 -8.38
N ILE A 834 30.41 -0.88 -7.87
CA ILE A 834 28.94 -0.85 -7.80
C ILE A 834 28.36 -0.72 -9.21
N ARG A 835 28.89 0.18 -10.05
CA ARG A 835 28.45 0.33 -11.45
C ARG A 835 28.63 -0.95 -12.25
N TRP A 836 29.80 -1.59 -12.15
CA TRP A 836 30.04 -2.91 -12.77
C TRP A 836 29.12 -4.00 -12.25
N ASN A 837 28.84 -3.99 -10.94
CA ASN A 837 27.91 -4.93 -10.34
C ASN A 837 26.47 -4.69 -10.82
N ASP A 838 26.01 -3.45 -10.90
CA ASP A 838 24.67 -3.12 -11.40
C ASP A 838 24.52 -3.52 -12.88
N TYR A 839 25.54 -3.25 -13.68
CA TYR A 839 25.60 -3.70 -15.07
C TYR A 839 25.54 -5.22 -15.17
N GLY A 840 26.33 -5.93 -14.37
CA GLY A 840 26.30 -7.40 -14.30
C GLY A 840 24.95 -7.96 -13.84
N ILE A 841 24.26 -7.27 -12.92
CA ILE A 841 22.90 -7.65 -12.47
C ILE A 841 21.91 -7.57 -13.63
N GLY A 842 21.93 -6.46 -14.38
CA GLY A 842 21.04 -6.31 -15.54
C GLY A 842 21.30 -7.38 -16.61
N LEU A 843 22.57 -7.63 -16.95
CA LEU A 843 22.95 -8.69 -17.88
C LEU A 843 22.55 -10.09 -17.39
N LEU A 844 22.70 -10.37 -16.11
CA LEU A 844 22.27 -11.63 -15.49
C LEU A 844 20.74 -11.79 -15.64
N LEU A 845 19.96 -10.76 -15.37
CA LEU A 845 18.49 -10.84 -15.50
C LEU A 845 18.01 -10.92 -16.96
N GLN A 846 18.81 -10.43 -17.91
CA GLN A 846 18.59 -10.64 -19.34
C GLN A 846 19.00 -12.03 -19.82
N GLY A 847 19.72 -12.80 -19.00
CA GLY A 847 20.25 -14.11 -19.37
C GLY A 847 21.56 -14.09 -20.15
N ASP A 848 22.22 -12.92 -20.29
CA ASP A 848 23.57 -12.82 -20.86
C ASP A 848 24.62 -13.25 -19.81
N LEU A 849 24.68 -14.55 -19.55
CA LEU A 849 25.51 -15.12 -18.48
C LEU A 849 27.02 -14.88 -18.71
N ARG A 850 27.48 -14.87 -19.97
CA ARG A 850 28.89 -14.61 -20.30
C ARG A 850 29.27 -13.16 -20.01
N SER A 851 28.48 -12.18 -20.50
CA SER A 851 28.76 -10.77 -20.20
C SER A 851 28.59 -10.47 -18.70
N ALA A 852 27.59 -11.09 -18.04
CA ALA A 852 27.37 -10.92 -16.60
C ALA A 852 28.57 -11.44 -15.78
N THR A 853 29.09 -12.63 -16.10
CA THR A 853 30.31 -13.16 -15.47
C THR A 853 31.47 -12.20 -15.62
N ASN A 854 31.72 -11.72 -16.84
CA ASN A 854 32.80 -10.76 -17.10
C ASN A 854 32.65 -9.48 -16.27
N ALA A 855 31.45 -8.92 -16.20
CA ALA A 855 31.16 -7.73 -15.41
C ALA A 855 31.43 -7.94 -13.90
N PHE A 856 30.98 -9.07 -13.34
CA PHE A 856 31.25 -9.38 -11.93
C PHE A 856 32.73 -9.69 -11.67
N THR A 857 33.43 -10.34 -12.61
CA THR A 857 34.88 -10.54 -12.51
C THR A 857 35.62 -9.20 -12.46
N VAL A 858 35.26 -8.22 -13.29
CA VAL A 858 35.84 -6.88 -13.19
C VAL A 858 35.56 -6.26 -11.82
N ALA A 859 34.35 -6.42 -11.27
CA ALA A 859 34.05 -5.95 -9.92
C ALA A 859 34.93 -6.63 -8.84
N THR A 860 35.25 -7.92 -8.98
CA THR A 860 36.20 -8.61 -8.08
C THR A 860 37.64 -8.13 -8.24
N GLN A 861 38.06 -7.75 -9.46
CA GLN A 861 39.40 -7.20 -9.70
C GLN A 861 39.55 -5.82 -9.09
N LEU A 862 38.51 -4.99 -9.18
CA LEU A 862 38.46 -3.67 -8.56
C LEU A 862 38.46 -3.79 -7.03
N SER A 863 37.65 -4.68 -6.46
CA SER A 863 37.58 -4.89 -5.00
C SER A 863 37.62 -6.37 -4.63
N PRO A 864 38.82 -6.97 -4.50
CA PRO A 864 38.97 -8.41 -4.21
C PRO A 864 38.40 -8.86 -2.86
N LYS A 865 38.21 -7.92 -1.93
CA LYS A 865 37.66 -8.15 -0.59
C LYS A 865 36.16 -7.84 -0.47
N TRP A 866 35.46 -7.66 -1.59
CA TRP A 866 34.02 -7.36 -1.61
C TRP A 866 33.21 -8.64 -1.88
N PRO A 867 32.53 -9.23 -0.87
CA PRO A 867 31.83 -10.51 -1.01
C PRO A 867 30.78 -10.56 -2.13
N GLU A 868 30.08 -9.46 -2.36
CA GLU A 868 28.86 -9.40 -3.17
C GLU A 868 29.11 -9.72 -4.65
N ALA A 869 30.27 -9.36 -5.19
CA ALA A 869 30.66 -9.73 -6.55
C ALA A 869 30.83 -11.25 -6.69
N TYR A 870 31.42 -11.92 -5.69
CA TYR A 870 31.55 -13.39 -5.68
C TYR A 870 30.21 -14.09 -5.52
N VAL A 871 29.29 -13.54 -4.72
CA VAL A 871 27.91 -14.05 -4.64
C VAL A 871 27.25 -14.02 -6.01
N ASN A 872 27.41 -12.92 -6.75
CA ASN A 872 26.82 -12.79 -8.07
C ASN A 872 27.50 -13.69 -9.12
N ILE A 873 28.82 -13.92 -9.05
CA ILE A 873 29.49 -14.96 -9.85
C ILE A 873 28.87 -16.32 -9.53
N GLY A 874 28.68 -16.66 -8.25
CA GLY A 874 28.05 -17.91 -7.84
C GLY A 874 26.65 -18.10 -8.44
N ARG A 875 25.85 -17.03 -8.48
CA ARG A 875 24.53 -17.03 -9.13
C ARG A 875 24.59 -17.26 -10.63
N VAL A 876 25.54 -16.62 -11.32
CA VAL A 876 25.74 -16.86 -12.76
C VAL A 876 26.13 -18.32 -12.99
N LYS A 877 27.07 -18.87 -12.22
CA LYS A 877 27.50 -20.27 -12.32
C LYS A 877 26.38 -21.25 -12.04
N GLN A 878 25.51 -20.94 -11.09
CA GLN A 878 24.29 -21.71 -10.86
C GLN A 878 23.35 -21.68 -12.07
N ALA A 879 23.16 -20.52 -12.71
CA ALA A 879 22.37 -20.40 -13.93
C ALA A 879 23.01 -21.15 -15.13
N GLU A 880 24.35 -21.22 -15.18
CA GLU A 880 25.11 -22.06 -16.14
C GLU A 880 25.05 -23.56 -15.81
N ARG A 881 24.46 -23.95 -14.65
CA ARG A 881 24.48 -25.32 -14.09
C ARG A 881 25.88 -25.84 -13.74
N ASP A 882 26.86 -24.94 -13.58
CA ASP A 882 28.20 -25.25 -13.07
C ASP A 882 28.19 -25.16 -11.54
N THR A 883 27.74 -26.23 -10.90
CA THR A 883 27.56 -26.30 -9.44
C THR A 883 28.90 -26.18 -8.68
N GLN A 884 29.98 -26.74 -9.22
CA GLN A 884 31.29 -26.70 -8.58
C GLN A 884 31.86 -25.27 -8.55
N ALA A 885 31.80 -24.55 -9.69
CA ALA A 885 32.24 -23.16 -9.72
C ALA A 885 31.32 -22.25 -8.87
N ALA A 886 30.02 -22.53 -8.85
CA ALA A 886 29.07 -21.82 -8.00
C ALA A 886 29.43 -21.95 -6.51
N GLN A 887 29.60 -23.18 -6.02
CA GLN A 887 30.01 -23.45 -4.65
C GLN A 887 31.34 -22.77 -4.30
N THR A 888 32.33 -22.84 -5.21
CA THR A 888 33.66 -22.23 -5.01
C THR A 888 33.55 -20.71 -4.80
N ALA A 889 32.79 -20.01 -5.64
CA ALA A 889 32.59 -18.56 -5.52
C ALA A 889 31.84 -18.18 -4.23
N LEU A 890 30.84 -18.98 -3.83
CA LEU A 890 30.03 -18.74 -2.64
C LEU A 890 30.82 -18.99 -1.34
N LEU A 891 31.63 -20.06 -1.29
CA LEU A 891 32.55 -20.30 -0.17
C LEU A 891 33.58 -19.17 -0.03
N LYS A 892 34.06 -18.62 -1.16
CA LYS A 892 34.90 -17.42 -1.13
C LYS A 892 34.17 -16.24 -0.51
N ALA A 893 32.91 -15.99 -0.88
CA ALA A 893 32.10 -14.94 -0.28
C ALA A 893 31.92 -15.14 1.24
N PHE A 894 31.67 -16.38 1.70
CA PHE A 894 31.57 -16.68 3.14
C PHE A 894 32.84 -16.30 3.90
N SER A 895 34.01 -16.67 3.37
CA SER A 895 35.30 -16.32 4.00
C SER A 895 35.48 -14.80 4.16
N LEU A 896 34.99 -14.01 3.21
CA LEU A 896 35.07 -12.55 3.25
C LEU A 896 34.06 -11.93 4.24
N TYR A 897 32.87 -12.51 4.36
CA TYR A 897 31.90 -12.13 5.39
C TYR A 897 32.44 -12.39 6.79
N ASP A 898 33.06 -13.55 7.01
CA ASP A 898 33.60 -13.94 8.32
C ASP A 898 34.85 -13.11 8.70
N ALA A 899 35.63 -12.69 7.71
CA ALA A 899 36.80 -11.84 7.93
C ALA A 899 36.44 -10.41 8.38
N LYS A 900 35.27 -9.89 8.00
CA LYS A 900 34.84 -8.53 8.36
C LYS A 900 33.33 -8.45 8.61
N PRO A 901 32.86 -8.98 9.76
CA PRO A 901 31.44 -8.96 10.08
C PRO A 901 30.94 -7.53 10.32
N THR A 902 29.75 -7.28 9.80
CA THR A 902 28.96 -6.06 10.00
C THR A 902 27.56 -6.46 10.47
N PRO A 903 26.74 -5.52 10.99
CA PRO A 903 25.36 -5.85 11.35
C PRO A 903 24.53 -6.42 10.18
N MET A 904 24.86 -6.03 8.94
CA MET A 904 24.22 -6.52 7.72
C MET A 904 24.74 -7.89 7.26
N THR A 905 25.91 -8.33 7.75
CA THR A 905 26.56 -9.58 7.31
C THR A 905 25.69 -10.80 7.55
N LYS A 906 24.90 -10.85 8.62
CA LYS A 906 23.94 -11.94 8.88
C LYS A 906 23.01 -12.19 7.68
N TYR A 907 22.43 -11.13 7.13
CA TYR A 907 21.49 -11.19 6.00
C TYR A 907 22.19 -11.47 4.68
N GLN A 908 23.34 -10.83 4.45
CA GLN A 908 24.12 -11.00 3.23
C GLN A 908 24.72 -12.41 3.11
N LYS A 909 25.20 -12.98 4.24
CA LYS A 909 25.69 -14.36 4.31
C LYS A 909 24.55 -15.36 4.14
N ALA A 910 23.40 -15.15 4.78
CA ALA A 910 22.21 -15.99 4.61
C ALA A 910 21.72 -16.03 3.15
N ARG A 911 21.76 -14.90 2.43
CA ARG A 911 21.52 -14.88 0.98
C ARG A 911 22.52 -15.74 0.21
N ALA A 912 23.81 -15.61 0.49
CA ALA A 912 24.82 -16.41 -0.19
C ALA A 912 24.66 -17.92 0.14
N GLN A 913 24.25 -18.25 1.37
CA GLN A 913 23.88 -19.60 1.80
C GLN A 913 22.65 -20.13 1.05
N ASN A 914 21.68 -19.28 0.73
CA ASN A 914 20.54 -19.68 -0.10
C ASN A 914 20.98 -20.20 -1.49
N PHE A 915 21.85 -19.43 -2.19
CA PHE A 915 22.39 -19.88 -3.48
C PHE A 915 23.33 -21.09 -3.34
N TYR A 916 24.04 -21.21 -2.21
CA TYR A 916 24.88 -22.37 -1.94
C TYR A 916 24.04 -23.64 -1.76
N ALA A 917 22.97 -23.56 -0.97
CA ALA A 917 22.04 -24.66 -0.79
C ALA A 917 21.33 -25.05 -2.10
N GLN A 918 20.99 -24.09 -2.96
CA GLN A 918 20.45 -24.38 -4.29
C GLN A 918 21.48 -25.10 -5.16
N SER A 919 22.76 -24.72 -5.08
CA SER A 919 23.82 -25.43 -5.79
C SER A 919 24.06 -26.84 -5.24
N GLN A 920 23.94 -27.05 -3.92
CA GLN A 920 23.99 -28.38 -3.28
C GLN A 920 22.81 -29.25 -3.70
N PHE A 921 21.62 -28.64 -3.81
CA PHE A 921 20.45 -29.34 -4.34
C PHE A 921 20.64 -29.77 -5.79
N ASP A 922 21.17 -28.87 -6.63
CA ASP A 922 21.44 -29.15 -8.04
C ASP A 922 22.51 -30.24 -8.23
N SER A 923 23.48 -30.38 -7.30
CA SER A 923 24.48 -31.47 -7.28
C SER A 923 24.01 -32.75 -6.59
N GLY A 924 22.79 -32.78 -6.02
CA GLY A 924 22.23 -33.95 -5.32
C GLY A 924 22.66 -34.10 -3.86
N GLU A 925 23.36 -33.13 -3.29
CA GLU A 925 23.79 -33.09 -1.89
C GLU A 925 22.64 -32.67 -0.95
N LEU A 926 21.57 -33.47 -0.91
CA LEU A 926 20.28 -33.12 -0.31
C LEU A 926 20.35 -32.80 1.20
N ASP A 927 21.03 -33.62 2.01
CA ASP A 927 21.15 -33.39 3.46
C ASP A 927 21.98 -32.14 3.79
N ALA A 928 23.02 -31.88 2.99
CA ALA A 928 23.85 -30.69 3.14
C ALA A 928 23.05 -29.44 2.77
N ALA A 929 22.23 -29.50 1.70
CA ALA A 929 21.32 -28.43 1.33
C ALA A 929 20.29 -28.13 2.44
N LEU A 930 19.70 -29.15 3.07
CA LEU A 930 18.77 -28.97 4.19
C LEU A 930 19.42 -28.28 5.40
N THR A 931 20.63 -28.70 5.75
CA THR A 931 21.40 -28.09 6.85
C THR A 931 21.68 -26.62 6.56
N THR A 932 22.09 -26.30 5.34
CA THR A 932 22.31 -24.92 4.91
C THR A 932 21.01 -24.11 4.94
N LEU A 933 19.92 -24.63 4.39
CA LEU A 933 18.62 -23.95 4.38
C LEU A 933 18.07 -23.73 5.79
N ALA A 934 18.36 -24.60 6.76
CA ALA A 934 18.01 -24.35 8.15
C ALA A 934 18.63 -23.06 8.67
N GLN A 935 19.91 -22.81 8.37
CA GLN A 935 20.60 -21.56 8.74
C GLN A 935 19.97 -20.34 8.04
N VAL A 936 19.56 -20.49 6.78
CA VAL A 936 18.90 -19.40 6.05
C VAL A 936 17.53 -19.07 6.65
N ARG A 937 16.75 -20.07 7.06
CA ARG A 937 15.42 -19.88 7.69
C ARG A 937 15.46 -19.19 9.05
N GLU A 938 16.58 -19.28 9.79
CA GLU A 938 16.78 -18.48 11.02
C GLU A 938 16.89 -16.98 10.75
N VAL A 939 17.17 -16.60 9.50
CA VAL A 939 17.29 -15.19 9.08
C VAL A 939 16.07 -14.75 8.28
N PHE A 940 15.57 -15.63 7.40
CA PHE A 940 14.43 -15.40 6.51
C PHE A 940 13.33 -16.44 6.76
N PRO A 941 12.64 -16.39 7.92
CA PRO A 941 11.68 -17.41 8.31
C PRO A 941 10.45 -17.47 7.39
N ASP A 942 10.10 -16.34 6.76
CA ASP A 942 8.92 -16.22 5.91
C ASP A 942 9.28 -16.09 4.42
N ASP A 943 10.45 -16.55 3.97
CA ASP A 943 10.72 -16.67 2.52
C ASP A 943 10.05 -17.93 1.95
N ARG A 944 9.01 -17.75 1.15
CA ARG A 944 8.27 -18.86 0.53
C ARG A 944 9.12 -19.73 -0.40
N ASN A 945 10.13 -19.17 -1.08
CA ASN A 945 10.95 -19.93 -2.02
C ASN A 945 11.87 -20.88 -1.24
N ILE A 946 12.39 -20.45 -0.09
CA ILE A 946 13.16 -21.30 0.81
C ILE A 946 12.30 -22.42 1.40
N ARG A 947 11.07 -22.09 1.81
CA ARG A 947 10.10 -23.09 2.30
C ARG A 947 9.80 -24.13 1.22
N ASN A 948 9.52 -23.71 0.00
CA ASN A 948 9.29 -24.59 -1.13
C ASN A 948 10.50 -25.47 -1.45
N LEU A 949 11.72 -24.90 -1.54
CA LEU A 949 12.92 -25.69 -1.81
C LEU A 949 13.18 -26.72 -0.70
N THR A 950 13.01 -26.33 0.57
CA THR A 950 13.12 -27.26 1.70
C THR A 950 12.12 -28.41 1.58
N GLY A 951 10.85 -28.11 1.29
CA GLY A 951 9.81 -29.12 1.09
C GLY A 951 10.11 -30.05 -0.09
N ILE A 952 10.63 -29.52 -1.20
CA ILE A 952 11.04 -30.33 -2.37
C ILE A 952 12.17 -31.29 -2.01
N ILE A 953 13.17 -30.84 -1.24
CA ILE A 953 14.27 -31.69 -0.79
C ILE A 953 13.77 -32.79 0.13
N LEU A 954 12.95 -32.46 1.13
CA LEU A 954 12.36 -33.43 2.07
C LEU A 954 11.50 -34.46 1.34
N PHE A 955 10.73 -34.02 0.33
CA PHE A 955 9.95 -34.94 -0.51
C PHE A 955 10.86 -35.93 -1.25
N ARG A 956 11.99 -35.48 -1.81
CA ARG A 956 12.97 -36.36 -2.48
C ARG A 956 13.64 -37.36 -1.53
N LEU A 957 13.78 -37.00 -0.26
CA LEU A 957 14.29 -37.86 0.80
C LEU A 957 13.21 -38.82 1.37
N GLY A 958 11.98 -38.78 0.85
CA GLY A 958 10.87 -39.62 1.35
C GLY A 958 10.23 -39.12 2.65
N LYS A 959 10.62 -37.93 3.14
CA LYS A 959 10.10 -37.31 4.38
C LYS A 959 8.84 -36.50 4.09
N TYR A 960 7.76 -37.18 3.68
CA TYR A 960 6.56 -36.54 3.14
C TYR A 960 5.79 -35.68 4.17
N GLU A 961 5.72 -36.10 5.43
CA GLU A 961 5.13 -35.33 6.53
C GLU A 961 5.79 -33.96 6.68
N GLU A 962 7.12 -33.95 6.86
CA GLU A 962 7.89 -32.72 7.01
C GLU A 962 7.79 -31.84 5.75
N ALA A 963 7.81 -32.45 4.56
CA ALA A 963 7.62 -31.75 3.31
C ALA A 963 6.26 -31.02 3.25
N CYS A 964 5.17 -31.67 3.67
CA CYS A 964 3.84 -31.05 3.73
C CYS A 964 3.84 -29.80 4.60
N GLU A 965 4.47 -29.83 5.78
CA GLU A 965 4.50 -28.69 6.71
C GLU A 965 5.23 -27.49 6.11
N HIS A 966 6.32 -27.73 5.37
CA HIS A 966 7.01 -26.65 4.66
C HIS A 966 6.17 -26.03 3.55
N PHE A 967 5.46 -26.83 2.76
CA PHE A 967 4.56 -26.29 1.73
C PHE A 967 3.33 -25.59 2.34
N LYS A 968 2.79 -26.06 3.47
CA LYS A 968 1.73 -25.34 4.20
C LYS A 968 2.21 -23.98 4.69
N HIS A 969 3.44 -23.88 5.22
CA HIS A 969 4.02 -22.58 5.61
C HIS A 969 4.14 -21.63 4.41
N SER A 970 4.46 -22.12 3.22
CA SER A 970 4.40 -21.30 1.99
C SER A 970 2.99 -20.73 1.75
N LEU A 971 1.95 -21.54 1.96
CA LEU A 971 0.55 -21.09 1.82
C LEU A 971 0.10 -20.12 2.92
N GLU A 972 0.69 -20.18 4.12
CA GLU A 972 0.48 -19.17 5.17
C GLU A 972 1.03 -17.79 4.75
N ILE A 973 2.02 -17.76 3.85
CA ILE A 973 2.59 -16.52 3.29
C ILE A 973 1.80 -16.09 2.05
N GLU A 974 1.59 -17.01 1.10
CA GLU A 974 0.91 -16.79 -0.18
C GLU A 974 -0.09 -17.94 -0.45
N PRO A 975 -1.38 -17.75 -0.16
CA PRO A 975 -2.39 -18.82 -0.29
C PRO A 975 -2.53 -19.39 -1.69
N GLU A 976 -2.16 -18.63 -2.72
CA GLU A 976 -2.24 -19.03 -4.11
C GLU A 976 -0.91 -19.55 -4.69
N ASP A 977 0.09 -19.87 -3.85
CA ASP A 977 1.38 -20.39 -4.30
C ASP A 977 1.17 -21.71 -5.07
N ILE A 978 1.28 -21.60 -6.40
CA ILE A 978 1.10 -22.71 -7.33
C ILE A 978 2.08 -23.86 -7.07
N SER A 979 3.33 -23.53 -6.70
CA SER A 979 4.37 -24.52 -6.43
C SER A 979 4.06 -25.28 -5.15
N ALA A 980 3.56 -24.59 -4.13
CA ALA A 980 3.14 -25.23 -2.88
C ALA A 980 1.95 -26.18 -3.11
N HIS A 981 0.91 -25.76 -3.85
CA HIS A 981 -0.22 -26.63 -4.16
C HIS A 981 0.16 -27.85 -5.02
N TYR A 982 0.99 -27.65 -6.05
CA TYR A 982 1.49 -28.76 -6.86
C TYR A 982 2.24 -29.80 -6.01
N ASN A 983 3.11 -29.34 -5.11
CA ASN A 983 3.88 -30.26 -4.29
C ASN A 983 3.07 -30.85 -3.13
N LEU A 984 2.12 -30.14 -2.54
CA LEU A 984 1.18 -30.70 -1.56
C LEU A 984 0.33 -31.82 -2.18
N MET A 985 -0.18 -31.63 -3.41
CA MET A 985 -0.84 -32.70 -4.15
C MET A 985 0.05 -33.95 -4.22
N ARG A 986 1.33 -33.79 -4.58
CA ARG A 986 2.28 -34.92 -4.66
C ARG A 986 2.56 -35.55 -3.29
N CYS A 987 2.76 -34.74 -2.25
CA CYS A 987 2.99 -35.22 -0.88
C CYS A 987 1.81 -36.04 -0.38
N PHE A 988 0.57 -35.54 -0.53
CA PHE A 988 -0.61 -36.26 -0.08
C PHE A 988 -0.86 -37.54 -0.87
N ARG A 989 -0.56 -37.57 -2.18
CA ARG A 989 -0.57 -38.82 -2.97
C ARG A 989 0.43 -39.83 -2.43
N ALA A 990 1.66 -39.40 -2.14
CA ALA A 990 2.70 -40.28 -1.60
C ALA A 990 2.32 -40.83 -0.21
N LYS A 991 1.55 -40.07 0.57
CA LYS A 991 0.98 -40.48 1.86
C LYS A 991 -0.30 -41.33 1.77
N GLY A 992 -0.86 -41.51 0.56
CA GLY A 992 -2.14 -42.21 0.36
C GLY A 992 -3.40 -41.38 0.67
N ASP A 993 -3.29 -40.10 1.02
CA ASP A 993 -4.43 -39.20 1.21
C ASP A 993 -4.88 -38.60 -0.13
N LEU A 994 -5.57 -39.42 -0.92
CA LEU A 994 -6.04 -39.03 -2.26
C LEU A 994 -7.09 -37.91 -2.20
N LYS A 995 -7.84 -37.78 -1.10
CA LYS A 995 -8.88 -36.75 -0.94
C LYS A 995 -8.26 -35.37 -0.82
N THR A 996 -7.29 -35.19 0.08
CA THR A 996 -6.59 -33.92 0.24
C THR A 996 -5.70 -33.61 -0.98
N ALA A 997 -5.13 -34.65 -1.61
CA ALA A 997 -4.41 -34.46 -2.87
C ALA A 997 -5.28 -33.89 -3.98
N ALA A 998 -6.52 -34.38 -4.14
CA ALA A 998 -7.46 -33.88 -5.16
C ALA A 998 -7.83 -32.41 -4.94
N VAL A 999 -7.96 -31.98 -3.67
CA VAL A 999 -8.18 -30.57 -3.31
C VAL A 999 -7.02 -29.69 -3.80
N HIS A 1000 -5.78 -30.07 -3.49
CA HIS A 1000 -4.61 -29.32 -3.94
C HIS A 1000 -4.37 -29.40 -5.45
N GLU A 1001 -4.75 -30.50 -6.09
CA GLU A 1001 -4.76 -30.60 -7.56
C GLU A 1001 -5.71 -29.59 -8.20
N GLN A 1002 -6.92 -29.44 -7.64
CA GLN A 1002 -7.89 -28.46 -8.13
C GLN A 1002 -7.38 -27.03 -7.95
N LEU A 1003 -6.78 -26.72 -6.80
CA LEU A 1003 -6.17 -25.41 -6.54
C LEU A 1003 -4.97 -25.13 -7.46
N TYR A 1004 -4.10 -26.13 -7.68
CA TYR A 1004 -3.03 -26.04 -8.67
C TYR A 1004 -3.58 -25.72 -10.06
N LYS A 1005 -4.60 -26.43 -10.54
CA LYS A 1005 -5.24 -26.19 -11.84
C LYS A 1005 -5.88 -24.80 -11.91
N ARG A 1006 -6.49 -24.33 -10.83
CA ARG A 1006 -7.09 -22.99 -10.73
C ARG A 1006 -6.06 -21.89 -10.92
N PHE A 1007 -4.93 -21.96 -10.19
CA PHE A 1007 -3.91 -20.91 -10.20
C PHE A 1007 -2.84 -21.07 -11.29
N LYS A 1008 -2.78 -22.21 -11.99
CA LYS A 1008 -1.89 -22.40 -13.15
C LYS A 1008 -2.12 -21.34 -14.22
N ALA A 1009 -1.12 -21.08 -15.05
CA ALA A 1009 -1.29 -20.28 -16.26
C ALA A 1009 -2.15 -21.00 -17.31
N ASP A 1010 -2.72 -20.25 -18.25
CA ASP A 1010 -3.22 -20.84 -19.49
C ASP A 1010 -2.10 -20.92 -20.52
N GLU A 1011 -1.60 -22.12 -20.76
CA GLU A 1011 -0.57 -22.36 -21.77
C GLU A 1011 -1.06 -21.98 -23.18
N THR A 1012 -2.37 -22.09 -23.45
CA THR A 1012 -2.96 -21.74 -24.76
C THR A 1012 -2.92 -20.23 -25.05
N SER A 1013 -2.85 -19.39 -24.02
CA SER A 1013 -2.70 -17.94 -24.16
C SER A 1013 -1.42 -17.53 -24.89
N THR A 1014 -0.38 -18.38 -24.83
CA THR A 1014 0.89 -18.18 -25.54
C THR A 1014 0.70 -18.04 -27.04
N ARG A 1015 -0.30 -18.73 -27.61
CA ARG A 1015 -0.63 -18.62 -29.03
C ARG A 1015 -1.15 -17.22 -29.38
N LEU A 1016 -2.02 -16.65 -28.55
CA LEU A 1016 -2.57 -15.29 -28.73
C LEU A 1016 -1.45 -14.26 -28.67
N SER A 1017 -0.60 -14.36 -27.65
CA SER A 1017 0.58 -13.50 -27.50
C SER A 1017 1.55 -13.64 -28.69
N GLY A 1018 1.73 -14.85 -29.21
CA GLY A 1018 2.55 -15.13 -30.40
C GLY A 1018 2.00 -14.48 -31.66
N MET A 1019 0.68 -14.55 -31.88
CA MET A 1019 0.01 -13.88 -33.00
C MET A 1019 0.16 -12.35 -32.92
N TYR A 1020 -0.03 -11.77 -31.74
CA TYR A 1020 0.18 -10.34 -31.54
C TYR A 1020 1.61 -9.93 -31.87
N ARG A 1021 2.60 -10.62 -31.31
CA ARG A 1021 4.02 -10.30 -31.54
C ARG A 1021 4.39 -10.45 -33.02
N ALA A 1022 3.87 -11.45 -33.72
CA ALA A 1022 4.11 -11.60 -35.16
C ALA A 1022 3.57 -10.41 -35.97
N ALA A 1023 2.44 -9.84 -35.57
CA ALA A 1023 1.83 -8.67 -36.20
C ALA A 1023 2.46 -7.32 -35.78
N HIS A 1024 3.20 -7.28 -34.68
CA HIS A 1024 3.78 -6.05 -34.11
C HIS A 1024 5.31 -6.21 -33.94
N PRO A 1025 6.11 -6.02 -35.01
CA PRO A 1025 7.55 -6.28 -34.99
C PRO A 1025 8.32 -5.51 -33.92
N ILE A 1026 7.90 -4.26 -33.61
CA ILE A 1026 8.53 -3.43 -32.58
C ILE A 1026 8.27 -4.01 -31.19
N ASP A 1027 7.00 -4.31 -30.85
CA ASP A 1027 6.68 -4.95 -29.57
C ASP A 1027 7.32 -6.34 -29.44
N ASN A 1028 7.43 -7.10 -30.53
CA ASN A 1028 8.14 -8.38 -30.53
C ASN A 1028 9.63 -8.23 -30.25
N LYS A 1029 10.24 -7.15 -30.73
CA LYS A 1029 11.64 -6.80 -30.44
C LYS A 1029 11.81 -6.40 -28.97
N LEU A 1030 10.95 -5.53 -28.45
CA LEU A 1030 10.95 -5.11 -27.04
C LEU A 1030 10.65 -6.26 -26.07
N ALA A 1031 9.94 -7.30 -26.53
CA ALA A 1031 9.70 -8.52 -25.77
C ALA A 1031 10.94 -9.40 -25.60
N GLN A 1032 11.99 -9.21 -26.39
CA GLN A 1032 13.23 -9.98 -26.25
C GLN A 1032 14.03 -9.45 -25.05
N PRO A 1033 14.61 -10.32 -24.20
CA PRO A 1033 15.45 -9.86 -23.08
C PRO A 1033 16.67 -9.04 -23.53
N ILE A 1034 17.23 -9.37 -24.70
CA ILE A 1034 18.40 -8.70 -25.28
C ILE A 1034 18.03 -8.19 -26.67
N HIS A 1035 18.08 -6.87 -26.86
CA HIS A 1035 17.80 -6.22 -28.14
C HIS A 1035 18.49 -4.86 -28.21
N GLU A 1036 18.64 -4.31 -29.42
CA GLU A 1036 19.19 -2.97 -29.64
C GLU A 1036 18.08 -1.94 -29.89
N ILE A 1037 18.26 -0.69 -29.48
CA ILE A 1037 17.34 0.42 -29.74
C ILE A 1037 17.96 1.33 -30.79
N GLY A 1038 17.18 1.69 -31.81
CA GLY A 1038 17.60 2.56 -32.92
C GLY A 1038 17.26 4.02 -32.67
N ASP A 1039 17.37 4.84 -33.71
CA ASP A 1039 16.87 6.22 -33.68
C ASP A 1039 15.34 6.24 -33.73
N GLY A 1040 14.73 7.28 -33.18
CA GLY A 1040 13.29 7.42 -33.19
C GLY A 1040 12.75 7.63 -34.61
N VAL A 1041 11.57 7.09 -34.90
CA VAL A 1041 10.90 7.29 -36.20
C VAL A 1041 9.78 8.33 -36.02
N PRO A 1042 9.92 9.56 -36.53
CA PRO A 1042 8.87 10.57 -36.47
C PRO A 1042 7.62 10.12 -37.26
N ARG A 1043 6.45 10.44 -36.73
CA ARG A 1043 5.14 10.19 -37.36
C ARG A 1043 4.30 11.45 -37.35
N ALA A 1044 3.58 11.68 -38.44
CA ALA A 1044 2.58 12.74 -38.51
C ALA A 1044 1.38 12.43 -37.61
N LYS A 1045 0.67 13.47 -37.17
CA LYS A 1045 -0.62 13.31 -36.49
C LYS A 1045 -1.59 12.56 -37.41
N PRO A 1046 -2.35 11.58 -36.90
CA PRO A 1046 -3.35 10.89 -37.70
C PRO A 1046 -4.50 11.83 -38.06
N GLN A 1047 -5.14 11.61 -39.21
CA GLN A 1047 -6.19 12.47 -39.75
C GLN A 1047 -7.37 12.67 -38.76
N TRP A 1048 -7.77 11.61 -38.05
CA TRP A 1048 -8.85 11.70 -37.06
C TRP A 1048 -8.53 12.67 -35.91
N LEU A 1049 -7.25 12.79 -35.53
CA LEU A 1049 -6.82 13.69 -34.46
C LEU A 1049 -6.85 15.14 -34.96
N LEU A 1050 -6.43 15.39 -36.20
CA LEU A 1050 -6.50 16.71 -36.83
C LEU A 1050 -7.97 17.19 -36.94
N GLU A 1051 -8.87 16.29 -37.34
CA GLU A 1051 -10.31 16.58 -37.43
C GLU A 1051 -10.92 16.84 -36.04
N PHE A 1052 -10.53 16.05 -35.03
CA PHE A 1052 -10.93 16.29 -33.64
C PHE A 1052 -10.47 17.67 -33.14
N GLU A 1053 -9.20 18.01 -33.34
CA GLU A 1053 -8.63 19.31 -32.95
C GLU A 1053 -9.35 20.47 -33.66
N LYS A 1054 -9.68 20.30 -34.95
CA LYS A 1054 -10.43 21.29 -35.74
C LYS A 1054 -11.85 21.52 -35.20
N ARG A 1055 -12.68 20.48 -35.08
CA ARG A 1055 -14.05 20.58 -34.55
C ARG A 1055 -14.08 21.23 -33.17
N ARG A 1056 -13.07 20.93 -32.37
CA ARG A 1056 -12.92 21.50 -31.05
C ARG A 1056 -12.57 22.99 -31.07
N ALA A 1057 -11.65 23.40 -31.94
CA ALA A 1057 -11.33 24.82 -32.11
C ALA A 1057 -12.58 25.61 -32.53
N GLU A 1058 -13.40 25.05 -33.42
CA GLU A 1058 -14.69 25.61 -33.83
C GLU A 1058 -15.68 25.73 -32.65
N LYS A 1059 -15.87 24.66 -31.85
CA LYS A 1059 -16.75 24.70 -30.65
C LYS A 1059 -16.27 25.73 -29.62
N ARG A 1060 -14.95 25.84 -29.39
CA ARG A 1060 -14.37 26.86 -28.50
C ARG A 1060 -14.64 28.26 -29.01
N LEU A 1061 -14.47 28.49 -30.31
CA LEU A 1061 -14.78 29.77 -30.94
C LEU A 1061 -16.25 30.13 -30.78
N GLN A 1062 -17.17 29.19 -31.05
CA GLN A 1062 -18.61 29.38 -30.88
C GLN A 1062 -19.00 29.68 -29.42
N SER A 1063 -18.44 28.95 -28.45
CA SER A 1063 -18.71 29.18 -27.02
C SER A 1063 -18.09 30.49 -26.49
N GLY A 1064 -16.92 30.89 -27.01
CA GLY A 1064 -16.27 32.15 -26.69
C GLY A 1064 -17.03 33.35 -27.28
N ILE A 1065 -17.57 33.19 -28.50
CA ILE A 1065 -18.50 34.16 -29.11
C ILE A 1065 -19.77 34.27 -28.26
N ALA A 1066 -20.39 33.16 -27.85
CA ALA A 1066 -21.58 33.17 -27.00
C ALA A 1066 -21.34 33.86 -25.64
N ARG A 1067 -20.19 33.65 -25.00
CA ARG A 1067 -19.81 34.36 -23.75
C ARG A 1067 -19.55 35.85 -23.98
N ASN A 1068 -18.92 36.24 -25.09
CA ASN A 1068 -18.68 37.64 -25.43
C ASN A 1068 -19.98 38.39 -25.78
N VAL A 1069 -20.94 37.72 -26.45
CA VAL A 1069 -22.26 38.26 -26.78
C VAL A 1069 -23.12 38.43 -25.52
N ALA A 1070 -23.04 37.52 -24.56
CA ALA A 1070 -23.69 37.65 -23.26
C ALA A 1070 -23.09 38.77 -22.38
N GLY A 1071 -21.85 39.19 -22.66
CA GLY A 1071 -21.12 40.19 -21.88
C GLY A 1071 -21.37 41.64 -22.32
N LYS A 1072 -21.41 41.93 -23.63
CA LYS A 1072 -21.68 43.27 -24.21
C LYS A 1072 -22.14 43.16 -25.68
N PRO A 1073 -23.45 43.38 -26.00
CA PRO A 1073 -23.98 43.19 -27.36
C PRO A 1073 -23.34 44.10 -28.43
N GLU A 1074 -22.95 45.33 -28.07
CA GLU A 1074 -22.55 46.36 -29.04
C GLU A 1074 -21.14 46.19 -29.63
N ARG A 1075 -20.30 45.30 -29.09
CA ARG A 1075 -18.95 45.04 -29.62
C ARG A 1075 -18.85 43.82 -30.56
N ALA A 1076 -19.96 43.10 -30.76
CA ALA A 1076 -19.97 41.87 -31.54
C ALA A 1076 -19.75 42.11 -33.05
N ASN A 1077 -20.24 43.23 -33.60
CA ASN A 1077 -20.10 43.51 -35.04
C ASN A 1077 -18.67 43.94 -35.43
N VAL A 1078 -17.94 44.64 -34.55
CA VAL A 1078 -16.58 45.10 -34.86
C VAL A 1078 -15.55 43.97 -34.79
N ALA A 1079 -15.76 42.96 -33.95
CA ALA A 1079 -14.84 41.82 -33.82
C ALA A 1079 -14.94 40.80 -34.98
N LEU A 1080 -16.09 40.75 -35.66
CA LEU A 1080 -16.33 39.87 -36.81
C LEU A 1080 -15.73 40.40 -38.12
N GLU A 1081 -15.57 41.72 -38.23
CA GLU A 1081 -15.11 42.39 -39.45
C GLU A 1081 -13.59 42.65 -39.48
N VAL A 1082 -12.93 42.67 -38.31
CA VAL A 1082 -11.45 42.81 -38.19
C VAL A 1082 -10.72 41.46 -38.32
N ARG A 1083 -11.43 40.32 -38.30
CA ARG A 1083 -10.84 38.96 -38.33
C ARG A 1083 -11.13 38.15 -39.61
N ARG A 1084 -11.97 38.66 -40.51
CA ARG A 1084 -11.97 38.24 -41.92
C ARG A 1084 -10.90 39.03 -42.65
#